data_AF-A0A066XHE1-F1
#
_entry.id   AF-A0A066XHE1-F1
#
_cell.length_a   1.000
_cell.length_b   1.000
_cell.length_c   1.000
_cell.angle_alpha   90.00
_cell.angle_beta   90.00
_cell.angle_gamma   90.00
#
_symmetry.space_group_name_H-M   'P 1'
#
loop_
_entity.id
_entity.type
_entity.pdbx_description
1 polymer ?
#
loop_
_entity_poly.entity_id
_entity_poly.type
_entity_poly.pdbx_seq_one_letter_code
_entity_poly.pdbx_strand_id
1 'polypeptide(L)'
;MPSDNYNFADVFQAAFVSKQKPAPEPIIDTMKAIIQSYPPLGQYTQVSSGHLMVTAVLEIPASRAKEPWEVALWHSSDGAEWAETALSHVLDGNTPTTLQTIPDHIQLLFYSASVAFNESFQFTLKFRHSDSEPWRWTRDELEVGDAMVVLNAKPALESVSERFDDLVPGLNPAWEVKSLMSQSPGTRLWSLKAAVDGVEGDESKLADISVGVPWGGFLRWFALIRIWTPWLAPRHGRDSFRLDKDGVLCSFLSAGGKHLVFLAVSGTNNVLSVFRNDQSGQLTVHARNDGTNSESAIILAAIGDNFESANAAVMYQARNYILQVKKASNELLAEMKALKEGVKPEWMENWYDGLGYCTWNALGQHLTDEKVFDAVDKLAENNIKVTSLIIDDNWQSIDYKGHGQFQHGWVEFEAEPKAFPRGLKATVSHIREKHPHIQHIAVWHALLGYWAGISPDGKIAQQYKTIDVVREDGERRNLPLGGKMTVVAKEDVNKFYNDFYQFLLDCGVDGVKTDAQFMTDTWVSASARRELIDAYLDAWTIASLRHFSIKTISCMSQTPQIMFYNQMPRNRPAILCRNSDDFFPEIPASHPWHVWTNAHNSLFTQHLNTLPDWDMFQTVHDYSGFHAAARCVSGGPIYITDVPGQHNLDLIKQMTGPTIRGKTVIFRPSVVGKTIDPYTGYDDDGLLKVGSYHGAAVTGTPILGVFNISARPLTEIIPLTSFSGVLRSMRYVIRAHSTGKVSSPVSPGAPASALTVSLDVRGYDIFTAYPLSSFDSEVKGKVWTANLGLVGKMTGAAAILNSDFMLRHDGKVELKTRLKALGVLGRNSWHLLTKGIVLTRFPMKGVYVSKLPELTIEDDFLVTIQNQVIPVHTVSISNSHSSVVEIDVEKAWQEMGLHPGWSNEVEMTVIFAIDHEEAAYA
;
A
#
# COMPACT_ATOMS: atom_id res chain seq x y z
N MET A 1 9.79 -29.28 22.75
CA MET A 1 8.35 -29.22 22.44
C MET A 1 7.88 -27.80 22.72
N PRO A 2 7.09 -27.14 21.87
CA PRO A 2 6.17 -26.14 22.39
C PRO A 2 5.29 -26.88 23.40
N SER A 3 5.09 -26.34 24.60
CA SER A 3 4.11 -26.94 25.52
C SER A 3 2.77 -27.07 24.78
N ASP A 4 2.00 -28.12 25.06
CA ASP A 4 0.68 -28.38 24.46
C ASP A 4 -0.37 -27.25 24.67
N ASN A 5 0.04 -26.11 25.25
CA ASN A 5 -0.74 -24.90 25.49
C ASN A 5 -0.22 -23.65 24.72
N TYR A 6 0.77 -23.74 23.82
CA TYR A 6 1.24 -22.57 23.06
C TYR A 6 0.34 -22.29 21.85
N ASN A 7 -0.66 -21.41 22.04
CA ASN A 7 -1.46 -20.88 20.94
C ASN A 7 -0.81 -19.62 20.36
N PHE A 8 -0.13 -19.77 19.21
CA PHE A 8 0.50 -18.64 18.53
C PHE A 8 -0.51 -17.54 18.14
N ALA A 9 -1.75 -17.89 17.83
CA ALA A 9 -2.78 -16.90 17.47
C ALA A 9 -3.06 -15.94 18.63
N ASP A 10 -3.17 -16.46 19.85
CA ASP A 10 -3.41 -15.66 21.05
C ASP A 10 -2.22 -14.74 21.36
N VAL A 11 -0.99 -15.26 21.22
CA VAL A 11 0.24 -14.46 21.40
C VAL A 11 0.37 -13.40 20.30
N PHE A 12 0.07 -13.74 19.05
CA PHE A 12 0.12 -12.81 17.93
C PHE A 12 -0.82 -11.63 18.16
N GLN A 13 -2.07 -11.94 18.53
CA GLN A 13 -3.08 -10.93 18.81
C GLN A 13 -2.70 -10.07 20.02
N ALA A 14 -2.21 -10.67 21.11
CA ALA A 14 -1.87 -9.93 22.33
C ALA A 14 -0.61 -9.05 22.21
N ALA A 15 0.39 -9.48 21.43
CA ALA A 15 1.69 -8.83 21.39
C ALA A 15 1.91 -7.93 20.17
N PHE A 16 1.20 -8.15 19.06
CA PHE A 16 1.50 -7.50 17.78
C PHE A 16 0.31 -6.80 17.12
N VAL A 17 -0.93 -7.14 17.47
CA VAL A 17 -2.11 -6.50 16.89
C VAL A 17 -2.65 -5.49 17.90
N SER A 18 -2.91 -4.25 17.48
CA SER A 18 -3.66 -3.33 18.33
C SER A 18 -5.02 -3.96 18.63
N LYS A 19 -5.49 -3.84 19.87
CA LYS A 19 -6.73 -4.51 20.29
C LYS A 19 -7.92 -3.90 19.55
N GLN A 20 -8.36 -4.58 18.49
CA GLN A 20 -9.57 -4.22 17.75
C GLN A 20 -10.74 -4.00 18.71
N LYS A 21 -11.41 -2.85 18.58
CA LYS A 21 -12.63 -2.59 19.32
C LYS A 21 -13.71 -3.63 18.95
N PRO A 22 -14.37 -4.28 19.93
CA PRO A 22 -15.43 -5.24 19.64
C PRO A 22 -16.64 -4.54 19.00
N ALA A 23 -17.46 -5.31 18.29
CA ALA A 23 -18.74 -4.80 17.81
C ALA A 23 -19.64 -4.40 19.01
N PRO A 24 -20.40 -3.29 18.91
CA PRO A 24 -21.40 -2.94 19.92
C PRO A 24 -22.54 -3.97 19.95
N GLU A 25 -23.35 -3.93 21.01
CA GLU A 25 -24.54 -4.79 21.09
C GLU A 25 -25.47 -4.57 19.87
N PRO A 26 -26.00 -5.64 19.25
CA PRO A 26 -26.88 -5.50 18.10
C PRO A 26 -28.13 -4.69 18.46
N ILE A 27 -28.40 -3.63 17.68
CA ILE A 27 -29.67 -2.90 17.78
C ILE A 27 -30.78 -3.83 17.27
N ILE A 28 -31.87 -3.96 18.03
CA ILE A 28 -33.05 -4.75 17.62
C ILE A 28 -33.53 -4.25 16.25
N ASP A 29 -33.72 -5.17 15.28
CA ASP A 29 -33.96 -4.85 13.86
C ASP A 29 -35.10 -3.86 13.60
N THR A 30 -36.15 -3.85 14.43
CA THR A 30 -37.28 -2.90 14.31
C THR A 30 -36.93 -1.46 14.70
N MET A 31 -35.83 -1.26 15.43
CA MET A 31 -35.32 0.02 15.93
C MET A 31 -34.00 0.46 15.27
N LYS A 32 -33.49 -0.32 14.29
CA LYS A 32 -32.17 -0.12 13.68
C LYS A 32 -32.14 1.16 12.83
N ALA A 33 -31.58 2.22 13.40
CA ALA A 33 -31.31 3.48 12.72
C ALA A 33 -29.86 3.85 13.03
N ILE A 34 -29.07 4.08 11.99
CA ILE A 34 -27.64 4.38 12.12
C ILE A 34 -27.39 5.69 11.41
N ILE A 35 -26.74 6.64 12.09
CA ILE A 35 -26.40 7.93 11.50
C ILE A 35 -24.89 8.11 11.45
N GLN A 36 -24.42 8.65 10.33
CA GLN A 36 -23.01 8.95 10.05
C GLN A 36 -22.91 10.30 9.37
N SER A 37 -21.71 10.88 9.27
CA SER A 37 -21.53 12.20 8.64
C SER A 37 -20.22 12.41 7.92
N TYR A 38 -20.20 13.47 7.12
CA TYR A 38 -19.01 14.22 6.78
C TYR A 38 -19.08 15.63 7.38
N PRO A 39 -18.06 16.10 8.10
CA PRO A 39 -16.88 15.35 8.57
C PRO A 39 -17.22 14.09 9.41
N PRO A 40 -16.36 13.05 9.38
CA PRO A 40 -16.60 11.81 10.11
C PRO A 40 -16.50 11.99 11.63
N LEU A 41 -17.41 11.33 12.36
CA LEU A 41 -17.37 11.23 13.81
C LEU A 41 -16.14 10.42 14.27
N GLY A 42 -15.64 10.71 15.48
CA GLY A 42 -14.46 10.06 16.07
C GLY A 42 -13.12 10.42 15.42
N GLN A 43 -13.15 11.12 14.29
CA GLN A 43 -11.99 11.43 13.44
C GLN A 43 -11.67 12.93 13.42
N TYR A 44 -10.51 13.24 12.87
CA TYR A 44 -10.05 14.61 12.61
C TYR A 44 -10.37 15.02 11.17
N THR A 45 -10.73 16.27 10.95
CA THR A 45 -10.84 16.84 9.60
C THR A 45 -10.28 18.25 9.56
N GLN A 46 -9.33 18.46 8.66
CA GLN A 46 -8.80 19.79 8.38
C GLN A 46 -9.61 20.47 7.28
N VAL A 47 -9.94 21.74 7.49
CA VAL A 47 -10.59 22.56 6.46
C VAL A 47 -9.83 23.86 6.24
N SER A 48 -10.05 24.47 5.08
CA SER A 48 -9.44 25.76 4.70
C SER A 48 -10.40 26.96 4.84
N SER A 49 -11.63 26.72 5.31
CA SER A 49 -12.69 27.72 5.44
C SER A 49 -13.43 27.50 6.75
N GLY A 50 -13.68 28.58 7.49
CA GLY A 50 -14.49 28.56 8.71
C GLY A 50 -15.99 28.34 8.45
N HIS A 51 -16.40 28.26 7.19
CA HIS A 51 -17.74 27.84 6.79
C HIS A 51 -17.68 26.40 6.28
N LEU A 52 -18.37 25.50 6.97
CA LEU A 52 -18.43 24.08 6.67
C LEU A 52 -19.87 23.61 6.52
N MET A 53 -20.12 22.86 5.45
CA MET A 53 -21.36 22.08 5.31
C MET A 53 -21.18 20.73 6.00
N VAL A 54 -21.88 20.50 7.10
CA VAL A 54 -21.99 19.17 7.71
C VAL A 54 -23.09 18.41 6.98
N THR A 55 -22.78 17.22 6.48
CA THR A 55 -23.76 16.35 5.82
C THR A 55 -23.85 15.05 6.60
N ALA A 56 -25.05 14.68 7.04
CA ALA A 56 -25.33 13.42 7.69
C ALA A 56 -26.09 12.48 6.75
N VAL A 57 -25.81 11.18 6.86
CA VAL A 57 -26.59 10.10 6.25
C VAL A 57 -27.21 9.28 7.37
N LEU A 58 -28.52 9.13 7.31
CA LEU A 58 -29.32 8.30 8.21
C LEU A 58 -29.76 7.05 7.45
N GLU A 59 -29.26 5.90 7.90
CA GLU A 59 -29.57 4.58 7.40
C GLU A 59 -30.67 3.94 8.26
N ILE A 60 -31.81 3.60 7.64
CA ILE A 60 -33.01 3.10 8.32
C ILE A 60 -33.67 1.97 7.52
N PRO A 61 -34.58 1.17 8.14
CA PRO A 61 -35.36 0.19 7.42
C PRO A 61 -36.30 0.91 6.46
N ALA A 62 -36.41 0.44 5.22
CA ALA A 62 -37.21 1.06 4.17
C ALA A 62 -38.70 1.23 4.57
N SER A 63 -39.22 0.35 5.44
CA SER A 63 -40.57 0.45 6.01
C SER A 63 -40.80 1.71 6.85
N ARG A 64 -39.73 2.32 7.37
CA ARG A 64 -39.75 3.51 8.24
C ARG A 64 -39.39 4.80 7.51
N ALA A 65 -39.16 4.74 6.20
CA ALA A 65 -38.71 5.87 5.39
C ALA A 65 -39.68 7.07 5.39
N LYS A 66 -40.96 6.84 5.68
CA LYS A 66 -42.01 7.87 5.71
C LYS A 66 -42.25 8.48 7.09
N GLU A 67 -41.55 8.01 8.12
CA GLU A 67 -41.62 8.62 9.45
C GLU A 67 -40.95 10.01 9.42
N PRO A 68 -41.41 10.96 10.25
CA PRO A 68 -40.85 12.31 10.30
C PRO A 68 -39.51 12.33 11.04
N TRP A 69 -38.46 11.78 10.41
CA TRP A 69 -37.12 11.74 10.96
C TRP A 69 -36.50 13.13 11.06
N GLU A 70 -36.01 13.43 12.25
CA GLU A 70 -35.29 14.65 12.58
C GLU A 70 -33.85 14.31 12.95
N VAL A 71 -32.93 15.16 12.48
CA VAL A 71 -31.51 15.06 12.78
C VAL A 71 -31.04 16.42 13.27
N ALA A 72 -30.29 16.43 14.37
CA ALA A 72 -29.70 17.64 14.91
C ALA A 72 -28.21 17.44 15.20
N LEU A 73 -27.46 18.50 14.92
CA LEU A 73 -26.07 18.67 15.29
C LEU A 73 -26.03 19.20 16.71
N TRP A 74 -25.31 18.51 17.59
CA TRP A 74 -24.91 19.06 18.87
C TRP A 74 -23.44 19.40 18.77
N HIS A 75 -23.08 20.68 18.91
CA HIS A 75 -21.73 21.14 18.60
C HIS A 75 -21.22 22.25 19.50
N SER A 76 -19.90 22.38 19.57
CA SER A 76 -19.18 23.49 20.17
C SER A 76 -18.19 24.06 19.15
N SER A 77 -18.35 25.34 18.84
CA SER A 77 -17.42 26.11 18.01
C SER A 77 -16.52 26.94 18.89
N ASP A 78 -15.21 26.92 18.63
CA ASP A 78 -14.22 27.79 19.28
C ASP A 78 -14.24 27.73 20.83
N GLY A 79 -14.57 26.56 21.39
CA GLY A 79 -14.65 26.34 22.84
C GLY A 79 -15.88 26.96 23.52
N ALA A 80 -16.88 27.40 22.75
CA ALA A 80 -18.16 27.90 23.28
C ALA A 80 -18.99 26.79 23.92
N GLU A 81 -20.02 27.19 24.68
CA GLU A 81 -21.03 26.26 25.18
C GLU A 81 -21.68 25.48 24.04
N TRP A 82 -21.98 24.21 24.28
CA TRP A 82 -22.56 23.36 23.26
C TRP A 82 -23.96 23.85 22.87
N ALA A 83 -24.21 23.90 21.56
CA ALA A 83 -25.45 24.37 20.98
C ALA A 83 -26.04 23.34 20.02
N GLU A 84 -27.35 23.44 19.82
CA GLU A 84 -28.08 22.63 18.86
C GLU A 84 -28.21 23.36 17.52
N THR A 85 -28.10 22.63 16.43
CA THR A 85 -28.48 23.11 15.11
C THR A 85 -29.20 21.99 14.38
N ALA A 86 -30.47 22.21 14.05
CA ALA A 86 -31.24 21.26 13.26
C ALA A 86 -30.67 21.12 11.85
N LEU A 87 -30.51 19.89 11.36
CA LEU A 87 -30.15 19.65 9.97
C LEU A 87 -31.42 19.54 9.12
N SER A 88 -31.37 20.16 7.95
CA SER A 88 -32.47 20.11 6.99
C SER A 88 -32.32 18.88 6.08
N HIS A 89 -33.43 18.22 5.79
CA HIS A 89 -33.45 17.12 4.81
C HIS A 89 -32.98 17.62 3.44
N VAL A 90 -32.06 16.89 2.82
CA VAL A 90 -31.49 17.23 1.51
C VAL A 90 -32.42 16.70 0.42
N LEU A 91 -32.88 17.58 -0.46
CA LEU A 91 -33.72 17.22 -1.59
C LEU A 91 -32.93 16.47 -2.68
N ASP A 92 -33.63 15.62 -3.44
CA ASP A 92 -33.07 14.82 -4.52
C ASP A 92 -32.26 15.69 -5.50
N GLY A 93 -31.04 15.24 -5.83
CA GLY A 93 -30.12 15.92 -6.76
C GLY A 93 -28.98 16.70 -6.09
N ASN A 94 -29.05 16.98 -4.78
CA ASN A 94 -27.98 17.60 -4.00
C ASN A 94 -27.39 16.65 -2.92
N THR A 95 -27.69 15.36 -3.00
CA THR A 95 -27.16 14.35 -2.08
C THR A 95 -25.79 13.85 -2.52
N PRO A 96 -24.98 13.32 -1.60
CA PRO A 96 -23.84 12.47 -1.95
C PRO A 96 -24.24 11.35 -2.93
N THR A 97 -23.32 10.98 -3.82
CA THR A 97 -23.51 9.92 -4.79
C THR A 97 -23.38 8.55 -4.13
N THR A 98 -24.34 7.66 -4.33
CA THR A 98 -24.22 6.24 -3.93
C THR A 98 -24.04 5.37 -5.17
N LEU A 99 -22.83 4.80 -5.32
CA LEU A 99 -22.50 3.90 -6.44
C LEU A 99 -22.63 2.41 -6.07
N GLN A 100 -22.75 2.10 -4.79
CA GLN A 100 -22.98 0.74 -4.31
C GLN A 100 -24.46 0.35 -4.47
N THR A 101 -24.74 -0.95 -4.35
CA THR A 101 -26.12 -1.44 -4.31
C THR A 101 -26.61 -1.33 -2.88
N ILE A 102 -27.64 -0.51 -2.67
CA ILE A 102 -28.33 -0.43 -1.39
C ILE A 102 -29.33 -1.60 -1.33
N PRO A 103 -29.37 -2.40 -0.26
CA PRO A 103 -30.37 -3.44 -0.10
C PRO A 103 -31.80 -2.87 -0.11
N ASP A 104 -32.75 -3.55 -0.74
CA ASP A 104 -34.15 -3.07 -0.88
C ASP A 104 -34.86 -2.79 0.45
N HIS A 105 -34.39 -3.38 1.54
CA HIS A 105 -34.93 -3.19 2.89
C HIS A 105 -34.29 -2.02 3.65
N ILE A 106 -33.32 -1.31 3.05
CA ILE A 106 -32.62 -0.16 3.62
C ILE A 106 -32.94 1.09 2.81
N GLN A 107 -33.17 2.21 3.50
CA GLN A 107 -33.28 3.53 2.93
C GLN A 107 -32.21 4.44 3.52
N LEU A 108 -31.59 5.26 2.66
CA LEU A 108 -30.69 6.33 3.08
C LEU A 108 -31.43 7.67 2.99
N LEU A 109 -31.42 8.43 4.08
CA LEU A 109 -31.92 9.80 4.15
C LEU A 109 -30.74 10.74 4.41
N PHE A 110 -30.69 11.87 3.73
CA PHE A 110 -29.58 12.83 3.84
C PHE A 110 -30.04 14.12 4.51
N TYR A 111 -29.20 14.64 5.40
CA TYR A 111 -29.47 15.86 6.14
C TYR A 111 -28.23 16.76 6.08
N SER A 112 -28.41 18.07 6.05
CA SER A 112 -27.28 19.00 6.07
C SER A 112 -27.55 20.29 6.83
N ALA A 113 -26.50 20.88 7.36
CA ALA A 113 -26.49 22.22 7.92
C ALA A 113 -25.15 22.90 7.65
N SER A 114 -25.18 24.20 7.39
CA SER A 114 -23.97 25.02 7.34
C SER A 114 -23.66 25.52 8.73
N VAL A 115 -22.42 25.35 9.16
CA VAL A 115 -21.90 25.86 10.43
C VAL A 115 -20.75 26.81 10.16
N ALA A 116 -20.64 27.85 10.99
CA ALA A 116 -19.55 28.81 10.97
C ALA A 116 -18.72 28.70 12.27
N PHE A 117 -17.40 28.79 12.14
CA PHE A 117 -16.44 28.78 13.25
C PHE A 117 -15.15 29.48 12.82
N ASN A 118 -14.30 29.88 13.77
CA ASN A 118 -13.09 30.66 13.49
C ASN A 118 -11.80 29.86 13.65
N GLU A 119 -11.76 28.87 14.55
CA GLU A 119 -10.57 28.10 14.87
C GLU A 119 -10.86 26.60 14.83
N SER A 120 -11.84 26.16 15.59
CA SER A 120 -12.16 24.74 15.71
C SER A 120 -13.65 24.51 15.93
N PHE A 121 -14.09 23.31 15.58
CA PHE A 121 -15.48 22.91 15.63
C PHE A 121 -15.53 21.43 16.01
N GLN A 122 -16.19 21.12 17.13
CA GLN A 122 -16.40 19.76 17.61
C GLN A 122 -17.88 19.45 17.62
N PHE A 123 -18.26 18.23 17.22
CA PHE A 123 -19.68 17.88 17.19
C PHE A 123 -19.97 16.39 17.33
N THR A 124 -21.20 16.12 17.74
CA THR A 124 -21.86 14.82 17.65
C THR A 124 -23.24 14.99 17.01
N LEU A 125 -23.91 13.87 16.74
CA LEU A 125 -25.24 13.85 16.11
C LEU A 125 -26.26 13.17 17.01
N LYS A 126 -27.49 13.66 16.93
CA LYS A 126 -28.66 13.03 17.52
C LYS A 126 -29.81 12.99 16.53
N PHE A 127 -30.68 12.01 16.68
CA PHE A 127 -31.81 11.79 15.78
C PHE A 127 -33.04 11.25 16.52
N ARG A 128 -34.23 11.46 15.95
CA ARG A 128 -35.51 10.90 16.43
C ARG A 128 -36.49 10.78 15.26
N HIS A 129 -37.54 9.99 15.42
CA HIS A 129 -38.54 9.73 14.37
C HIS A 129 -39.89 10.40 14.61
N SER A 130 -40.02 11.18 15.69
CA SER A 130 -41.12 12.13 15.92
C SER A 130 -40.79 13.06 17.09
N ASP A 131 -41.55 14.16 17.21
CA ASP A 131 -41.44 15.12 18.31
C ASP A 131 -41.71 14.52 19.70
N SER A 132 -42.55 13.49 19.77
CA SER A 132 -42.92 12.82 21.02
C SER A 132 -41.88 11.81 21.51
N GLU A 133 -40.92 11.45 20.66
CA GLU A 133 -39.90 10.45 20.96
C GLU A 133 -38.62 11.11 21.50
N PRO A 134 -37.91 10.45 22.42
CA PRO A 134 -36.65 10.98 22.95
C PRO A 134 -35.57 11.02 21.86
N TRP A 135 -34.67 12.00 21.99
CA TRP A 135 -33.46 12.05 21.16
C TRP A 135 -32.57 10.84 21.44
N ARG A 136 -32.15 10.19 20.36
CA ARG A 136 -31.13 9.13 20.37
C ARG A 136 -29.78 9.74 19.97
N TRP A 137 -28.72 9.39 20.68
CA TRP A 137 -27.40 9.99 20.49
C TRP A 137 -26.46 9.00 19.83
N THR A 138 -25.81 9.44 18.75
CA THR A 138 -24.90 8.58 17.97
C THR A 138 -23.74 8.07 18.80
N ARG A 139 -23.19 8.93 19.68
CA ARG A 139 -22.12 8.56 20.60
C ARG A 139 -22.49 7.44 21.56
N ASP A 140 -23.75 7.35 21.96
CA ASP A 140 -24.20 6.37 22.94
C ASP A 140 -24.52 5.04 22.24
N GLU A 141 -25.09 5.11 21.03
CA GLU A 141 -25.51 3.91 20.29
C GLU A 141 -24.38 3.24 19.51
N LEU A 142 -23.45 4.05 18.99
CA LEU A 142 -22.33 3.54 18.20
C LEU A 142 -21.02 3.56 18.98
N GLU A 143 -20.99 4.11 20.19
CA GLU A 143 -19.76 4.30 20.98
C GLU A 143 -18.66 5.05 20.19
N VAL A 144 -19.04 5.93 19.26
CA VAL A 144 -18.10 6.73 18.44
C VAL A 144 -17.89 8.09 19.12
N GLY A 145 -16.64 8.56 19.12
CA GLY A 145 -16.30 9.87 19.67
C GLY A 145 -16.80 11.03 18.82
N ASP A 146 -16.55 12.25 19.29
CA ASP A 146 -16.93 13.45 18.54
C ASP A 146 -16.06 13.64 17.29
N ALA A 147 -16.65 14.23 16.24
CA ALA A 147 -15.89 14.75 15.13
C ALA A 147 -15.12 15.99 15.59
N MET A 148 -13.87 16.13 15.13
CA MET A 148 -13.04 17.30 15.41
C MET A 148 -12.60 17.94 14.11
N VAL A 149 -13.05 19.16 13.88
CA VAL A 149 -12.73 19.96 12.71
C VAL A 149 -11.85 21.13 13.13
N VAL A 150 -10.77 21.35 12.37
CA VAL A 150 -9.86 22.47 12.63
C VAL A 150 -9.67 23.29 11.37
N LEU A 151 -9.70 24.61 11.55
CA LEU A 151 -9.42 25.55 10.48
C LEU A 151 -7.91 25.74 10.33
N ASN A 152 -7.38 25.30 9.19
CA ASN A 152 -6.05 25.71 8.76
C ASN A 152 -6.14 27.03 7.97
N ALA A 153 -6.18 28.15 8.69
CA ALA A 153 -6.47 29.48 8.12
C ALA A 153 -5.31 30.13 7.36
N LYS A 154 -4.06 29.94 7.85
CA LYS A 154 -2.86 30.62 7.33
C LYS A 154 -1.79 29.59 6.97
N PRO A 155 -1.07 29.72 5.86
CA PRO A 155 0.01 28.80 5.51
C PRO A 155 1.06 28.66 6.61
N ALA A 156 1.63 27.47 6.78
CA ALA A 156 2.61 27.18 7.83
C ALA A 156 3.82 28.13 7.78
N LEU A 157 4.26 28.54 6.59
CA LEU A 157 5.39 29.47 6.43
C LEU A 157 5.11 30.86 7.03
N GLU A 158 3.85 31.30 7.07
CA GLU A 158 3.45 32.61 7.57
C GLU A 158 3.10 32.59 9.06
N SER A 159 2.56 31.48 9.55
CA SER A 159 1.97 31.41 10.89
C SER A 159 2.86 30.73 11.95
N VAL A 160 3.90 30.00 11.52
CA VAL A 160 4.76 29.21 12.41
C VAL A 160 6.10 29.91 12.64
N SER A 161 6.58 29.88 13.88
CA SER A 161 7.90 30.41 14.24
C SER A 161 9.04 29.78 13.42
N GLU A 162 10.07 30.58 13.16
CA GLU A 162 11.32 30.09 12.57
C GLU A 162 12.21 29.37 13.59
N ARG A 163 12.02 29.69 14.87
CA ARG A 163 12.75 29.11 15.98
C ARG A 163 12.09 27.81 16.41
N PHE A 164 12.89 26.75 16.46
CA PHE A 164 12.39 25.45 16.85
C PHE A 164 11.97 25.38 18.33
N ASP A 165 12.64 26.12 19.23
CA ASP A 165 12.30 26.17 20.66
C ASP A 165 10.87 26.66 20.93
N ASP A 166 10.32 27.49 20.02
CA ASP A 166 8.95 27.98 20.14
C ASP A 166 7.93 26.88 19.77
N LEU A 167 8.35 25.87 19.00
CA LEU A 167 7.54 24.71 18.63
C LEU A 167 7.66 23.58 19.65
N VAL A 168 8.77 23.48 20.35
CA VAL A 168 8.99 22.50 21.41
C VAL A 168 9.55 23.22 22.64
N PRO A 169 8.68 23.80 23.48
CA PRO A 169 9.11 24.51 24.68
C PRO A 169 9.90 23.58 25.62
N GLY A 170 10.99 24.10 26.20
CA GLY A 170 11.81 23.33 27.13
C GLY A 170 12.74 22.31 26.46
N LEU A 171 13.08 22.50 25.19
CA LEU A 171 14.06 21.68 24.47
C LEU A 171 15.35 21.50 25.29
N ASN A 172 15.83 20.27 25.36
CA ASN A 172 17.07 19.95 26.07
C ASN A 172 18.26 20.69 25.42
N PRO A 173 19.10 21.42 26.20
CA PRO A 173 20.24 22.18 25.67
C PRO A 173 21.34 21.32 25.04
N ALA A 174 21.30 19.99 25.19
CA ALA A 174 22.17 19.07 24.48
C ALA A 174 21.93 19.07 22.95
N TRP A 175 20.76 19.54 22.49
CA TRP A 175 20.45 19.64 21.07
C TRP A 175 21.02 20.91 20.43
N GLU A 176 21.92 20.74 19.48
CA GLU A 176 22.27 21.77 18.51
C GLU A 176 21.20 21.78 17.41
N VAL A 177 20.43 22.88 17.32
CA VAL A 177 19.37 23.02 16.32
C VAL A 177 19.82 23.92 15.18
N LYS A 178 19.60 23.45 13.94
CA LYS A 178 19.87 24.21 12.72
C LYS A 178 18.65 24.22 11.81
N SER A 179 18.21 25.42 11.43
CA SER A 179 17.21 25.61 10.37
C SER A 179 17.80 25.29 9.00
N LEU A 180 17.03 24.60 8.16
CA LEU A 180 17.43 24.15 6.83
C LEU A 180 16.39 24.57 5.79
N MET A 181 16.83 24.74 4.55
CA MET A 181 15.93 24.97 3.42
C MET A 181 15.24 23.66 3.04
N SER A 182 13.90 23.64 3.10
CA SER A 182 13.11 22.48 2.68
C SER A 182 13.01 22.39 1.15
N GLN A 183 13.08 21.16 0.64
CA GLN A 183 12.76 20.83 -0.76
C GLN A 183 11.28 20.54 -0.99
N SER A 184 10.49 20.47 0.09
CA SER A 184 9.05 20.23 0.05
C SER A 184 8.29 21.55 0.18
N PRO A 185 7.39 21.90 -0.76
CA PRO A 185 6.67 23.17 -0.71
C PRO A 185 5.87 23.36 0.58
N GLY A 186 5.82 24.61 1.08
CA GLY A 186 5.00 24.98 2.24
C GLY A 186 5.49 24.42 3.58
N THR A 187 6.76 24.05 3.70
CA THR A 187 7.31 23.45 4.92
C THR A 187 8.54 24.17 5.46
N ARG A 188 8.67 24.18 6.79
CA ARG A 188 9.92 24.54 7.49
C ARG A 188 10.59 23.25 7.97
N LEU A 189 11.92 23.23 7.98
CA LEU A 189 12.73 22.04 8.26
C LEU A 189 13.89 22.40 9.19
N TRP A 190 14.17 21.53 10.16
CA TRP A 190 15.27 21.65 11.10
C TRP A 190 16.03 20.33 11.21
N SER A 191 17.33 20.43 11.50
CA SER A 191 18.16 19.33 11.99
C SER A 191 18.51 19.59 13.44
N LEU A 192 18.30 18.59 14.28
CA LEU A 192 18.73 18.55 15.67
C LEU A 192 19.87 17.54 15.77
N LYS A 193 20.96 17.93 16.43
CA LYS A 193 22.13 17.07 16.65
C LYS A 193 22.52 17.06 18.12
N ALA A 194 22.84 15.89 18.65
CA ALA A 194 23.41 15.76 19.98
C ALA A 194 24.52 14.71 19.97
N ALA A 195 25.59 14.96 20.72
CA ALA A 195 26.73 14.05 20.78
C ALA A 195 26.39 12.78 21.57
N VAL A 196 26.89 11.64 21.11
CA VAL A 196 26.86 10.34 21.77
C VAL A 196 28.28 9.82 21.81
N ASP A 197 28.76 9.47 23.01
CA ASP A 197 30.14 9.05 23.20
C ASP A 197 30.51 7.81 22.38
N GLY A 198 31.79 7.67 22.09
CA GLY A 198 32.34 6.50 21.40
C GLY A 198 32.51 5.31 22.34
N VAL A 199 32.51 4.11 21.77
CA VAL A 199 32.71 2.84 22.47
C VAL A 199 34.10 2.76 23.08
N GLU A 200 34.16 2.26 24.31
CA GLU A 200 35.38 1.77 24.98
C GLU A 200 35.29 0.24 25.06
N GLY A 201 36.03 -0.48 24.22
CA GLY A 201 35.93 -1.95 24.14
C GLY A 201 34.89 -2.41 23.11
N ASP A 202 33.94 -3.25 23.51
CA ASP A 202 32.96 -3.89 22.61
C ASP A 202 31.48 -3.66 23.01
N GLU A 203 31.24 -2.84 24.03
CA GLU A 203 29.90 -2.45 24.49
C GLU A 203 29.50 -1.09 23.90
N SER A 204 28.28 -1.00 23.35
CA SER A 204 27.77 0.27 22.84
C SER A 204 27.68 1.35 23.90
N LYS A 205 27.90 2.61 23.51
CA LYS A 205 27.45 3.75 24.31
C LYS A 205 26.00 4.08 23.97
N LEU A 206 25.20 4.34 25.00
CA LEU A 206 23.80 4.70 24.88
C LEU A 206 23.58 6.13 25.40
N ALA A 207 22.67 6.86 24.78
CA ALA A 207 22.23 8.16 25.25
C ALA A 207 20.70 8.28 25.11
N ASP A 208 20.04 8.71 26.18
CA ASP A 208 18.62 9.07 26.19
C ASP A 208 18.48 10.59 26.34
N ILE A 209 18.00 11.25 25.30
CA ILE A 209 18.01 12.71 25.19
C ILE A 209 16.58 13.20 24.97
N SER A 210 16.05 13.96 25.92
CA SER A 210 14.69 14.51 25.80
C SER A 210 14.59 15.55 24.70
N VAL A 211 13.51 15.51 23.92
CA VAL A 211 13.15 16.53 22.93
C VAL A 211 12.08 17.46 23.53
N GLY A 212 11.04 16.88 24.14
CA GLY A 212 9.94 17.61 24.78
C GLY A 212 8.58 17.32 24.16
N VAL A 213 7.60 18.20 24.40
CA VAL A 213 6.23 18.08 23.88
C VAL A 213 5.98 19.13 22.80
N PRO A 214 5.64 18.73 21.56
CA PRO A 214 5.24 19.68 20.52
C PRO A 214 4.12 20.62 20.97
N TRP A 215 4.35 21.92 20.83
CA TRP A 215 3.50 23.05 21.22
C TRP A 215 3.07 23.05 22.70
N GLY A 216 3.68 22.22 23.56
CA GLY A 216 3.19 21.93 24.90
C GLY A 216 1.91 21.09 24.94
N GLY A 217 1.37 20.70 23.78
CA GLY A 217 0.16 19.91 23.62
C GLY A 217 -0.24 19.75 22.15
N PHE A 218 -0.85 18.62 21.81
CA PHE A 218 -1.29 18.28 20.46
C PHE A 218 -2.64 17.57 20.50
N LEU A 219 -3.31 17.47 19.34
CA LEU A 219 -4.63 16.86 19.21
C LEU A 219 -4.56 15.35 18.96
N ARG A 220 -3.65 14.94 18.08
CA ARG A 220 -3.43 13.55 17.66
C ARG A 220 -1.96 13.34 17.38
N TRP A 221 -1.53 12.09 17.49
CA TRP A 221 -0.20 11.69 17.04
C TRP A 221 -0.25 10.35 16.31
N PHE A 222 0.76 10.17 15.46
CA PHE A 222 1.04 8.97 14.69
C PHE A 222 2.51 8.63 14.83
N ALA A 223 2.85 7.36 14.95
CA ALA A 223 4.22 6.90 14.90
C ALA A 223 4.35 5.60 14.10
N LEU A 224 5.49 5.43 13.43
CA LEU A 224 5.93 4.12 12.95
C LEU A 224 6.93 3.55 13.94
N ILE A 225 6.52 2.51 14.64
CA ILE A 225 7.33 1.79 15.62
C ILE A 225 7.97 0.56 15.03
N ARG A 226 9.04 0.09 15.66
CA ARG A 226 9.65 -1.22 15.43
C ARG A 226 8.88 -2.25 16.26
N ILE A 227 7.79 -2.77 15.72
CA ILE A 227 6.89 -3.68 16.45
C ILE A 227 7.65 -4.91 16.99
N TRP A 228 8.62 -5.33 16.19
CA TRP A 228 9.81 -6.05 16.62
C TRP A 228 10.92 -5.76 15.62
N THR A 229 12.10 -6.37 15.81
CA THR A 229 13.32 -6.02 15.09
C THR A 229 13.18 -5.91 13.56
N PRO A 230 12.51 -6.85 12.83
CA PRO A 230 12.43 -6.80 11.37
C PRO A 230 11.38 -5.87 10.77
N TRP A 231 10.35 -5.47 11.52
CA TRP A 231 9.16 -4.85 10.94
C TRP A 231 8.74 -3.57 11.65
N LEU A 232 8.23 -2.64 10.85
CA LEU A 232 7.52 -1.47 11.30
C LEU A 232 6.03 -1.76 11.48
N ALA A 233 5.39 -1.03 12.39
CA ALA A 233 3.94 -0.95 12.48
C ALA A 233 3.47 0.43 12.96
N PRO A 234 2.23 0.83 12.61
CA PRO A 234 1.67 2.09 13.08
C PRO A 234 1.26 2.05 14.56
N ARG A 235 1.39 3.20 15.22
CA ARG A 235 0.77 3.54 16.51
C ARG A 235 0.14 4.92 16.41
N HIS A 236 -0.94 5.10 17.15
CA HIS A 236 -1.70 6.33 17.17
C HIS A 236 -2.13 6.66 18.58
N GLY A 237 -2.42 7.92 18.81
CA GLY A 237 -3.08 8.36 20.03
C GLY A 237 -3.59 9.79 19.92
N ARG A 238 -4.07 10.30 21.05
CA ARG A 238 -4.75 11.60 21.13
C ARG A 238 -3.83 12.67 21.68
N ASP A 239 -4.10 13.13 22.89
CA ASP A 239 -3.44 14.22 23.61
C ASP A 239 -2.32 13.75 24.55
N SER A 240 -2.09 12.44 24.66
CA SER A 240 -0.99 11.85 25.43
C SER A 240 -0.12 10.97 24.55
N PHE A 241 1.19 11.23 24.51
CA PHE A 241 2.15 10.47 23.72
C PHE A 241 2.75 9.32 24.52
N ARG A 242 2.53 8.10 24.04
CA ARG A 242 3.06 6.86 24.63
C ARG A 242 3.38 5.87 23.53
N LEU A 243 4.61 5.39 23.50
CA LEU A 243 5.04 4.32 22.63
C LEU A 243 5.25 3.03 23.45
N ASP A 244 4.75 1.93 22.92
CA ASP A 244 4.99 0.58 23.45
C ASP A 244 6.31 -0.03 22.94
N LYS A 245 6.90 0.55 21.89
CA LYS A 245 8.15 0.14 21.22
C LYS A 245 8.88 1.34 20.64
N ASP A 246 10.14 1.13 20.25
CA ASP A 246 10.99 2.15 19.65
C ASP A 246 10.40 2.69 18.33
N GLY A 247 10.22 4.01 18.25
CA GLY A 247 9.73 4.73 17.06
C GLY A 247 10.84 5.10 16.07
N VAL A 248 10.56 5.09 14.77
CA VAL A 248 11.47 5.58 13.71
C VAL A 248 11.00 6.93 13.16
N LEU A 249 9.68 7.11 13.09
CA LEU A 249 9.02 8.34 12.67
C LEU A 249 7.90 8.64 13.65
N CYS A 250 7.79 9.89 14.09
CA CYS A 250 6.67 10.39 14.90
C CYS A 250 6.09 11.63 14.26
N SER A 251 4.77 11.80 14.32
CA SER A 251 4.08 12.98 13.83
C SER A 251 3.00 13.42 14.78
N PHE A 252 2.87 14.73 14.94
CA PHE A 252 1.94 15.38 15.84
C PHE A 252 1.11 16.39 15.08
N LEU A 253 -0.18 16.42 15.39
CA LEU A 253 -1.15 17.34 14.83
C LEU A 253 -1.50 18.42 15.84
N SER A 254 -1.27 19.69 15.49
CA SER A 254 -1.58 20.83 16.37
C SER A 254 -3.06 21.18 16.37
N ALA A 255 -3.48 21.94 17.39
CA ALA A 255 -4.82 22.53 17.45
C ALA A 255 -5.13 23.53 16.31
N GLY A 256 -4.11 24.00 15.59
CA GLY A 256 -4.25 24.88 14.42
C GLY A 256 -4.10 24.16 13.07
N GLY A 257 -4.18 22.83 13.06
CA GLY A 257 -4.11 22.04 11.82
C GLY A 257 -2.72 22.04 11.18
N LYS A 258 -1.67 22.07 12.01
CA LYS A 258 -0.27 21.92 11.54
C LYS A 258 0.25 20.53 11.88
N HIS A 259 1.08 20.02 10.99
CA HIS A 259 1.67 18.69 11.12
C HIS A 259 3.16 18.84 11.38
N LEU A 260 3.64 18.44 12.57
CA LEU A 260 5.06 18.39 12.90
C LEU A 260 5.52 16.93 12.84
N VAL A 261 6.45 16.62 11.94
CA VAL A 261 6.99 15.28 11.72
C VAL A 261 8.44 15.24 12.18
N PHE A 262 8.78 14.22 12.96
CA PHE A 262 10.11 13.89 13.44
C PHE A 262 10.59 12.58 12.81
N LEU A 263 11.84 12.56 12.36
CA LEU A 263 12.50 11.41 11.76
C LEU A 263 13.84 11.17 12.44
N ALA A 264 14.02 9.97 13.00
CA ALA A 264 15.29 9.56 13.61
C ALA A 264 16.20 8.95 12.55
N VAL A 265 17.18 9.73 12.08
CA VAL A 265 18.11 9.28 11.04
C VAL A 265 19.12 8.33 11.67
N SER A 266 19.29 7.15 11.07
CA SER A 266 20.15 6.07 11.58
C SER A 266 21.07 5.53 10.50
N GLY A 267 22.02 4.67 10.90
CA GLY A 267 22.84 3.90 9.95
C GLY A 267 23.96 4.71 9.30
N THR A 268 24.29 5.87 9.85
CA THR A 268 25.48 6.66 9.47
C THR A 268 26.43 6.74 10.63
N ASN A 269 27.73 6.61 10.36
CA ASN A 269 28.79 6.66 11.36
C ASN A 269 28.56 5.71 12.55
N ASN A 270 27.89 4.57 12.32
CA ASN A 270 27.57 3.56 13.35
C ASN A 270 26.65 4.06 14.48
N VAL A 271 25.88 5.12 14.24
CA VAL A 271 24.84 5.59 15.17
C VAL A 271 23.46 5.11 14.73
N LEU A 272 22.75 4.46 15.64
CA LEU A 272 21.31 4.19 15.52
C LEU A 272 20.57 5.14 16.47
N SER A 273 19.49 5.74 16.00
CA SER A 273 18.62 6.62 16.77
C SER A 273 17.16 6.20 16.58
N VAL A 274 16.41 6.16 17.69
CA VAL A 274 14.98 5.84 17.71
C VAL A 274 14.27 6.74 18.72
N PHE A 275 12.96 6.89 18.58
CA PHE A 275 12.11 7.62 19.51
C PHE A 275 11.56 6.73 20.60
N ARG A 276 11.47 7.28 21.81
CA ARG A 276 10.76 6.72 22.96
C ARG A 276 9.94 7.83 23.61
N ASN A 277 9.27 7.49 24.71
CA ASN A 277 8.73 8.47 25.63
C ASN A 277 9.29 8.28 27.03
N ASP A 278 9.37 9.36 27.80
CA ASP A 278 9.66 9.29 29.24
C ASP A 278 8.40 8.98 30.06
N GLN A 279 8.55 8.92 31.39
CA GLN A 279 7.44 8.68 32.33
C GLN A 279 6.36 9.76 32.30
N SER A 280 6.69 10.98 31.85
CA SER A 280 5.75 12.10 31.67
C SER A 280 5.13 12.15 30.28
N GLY A 281 5.49 11.23 29.37
CA GLY A 281 4.96 11.18 28.01
C GLY A 281 5.64 12.17 27.06
N GLN A 282 6.82 12.71 27.40
CA GLN A 282 7.58 13.57 26.50
C GLN A 282 8.30 12.75 25.44
N LEU A 283 8.46 13.29 24.24
CA LEU A 283 9.25 12.66 23.19
C LEU A 283 10.73 12.66 23.59
N THR A 284 11.36 11.48 23.55
CA THR A 284 12.79 11.30 23.82
C THR A 284 13.45 10.55 22.67
N VAL A 285 14.75 10.76 22.50
CA VAL A 285 15.59 10.03 21.54
C VAL A 285 16.47 9.07 22.31
N HIS A 286 16.38 7.80 21.97
CA HIS A 286 17.34 6.78 22.40
C HIS A 286 18.33 6.54 21.27
N ALA A 287 19.60 6.83 21.52
CA ALA A 287 20.68 6.66 20.55
C ALA A 287 21.70 5.62 21.03
N ARG A 288 22.17 4.79 20.10
CA ARG A 288 23.24 3.80 20.29
C ARG A 288 24.39 4.14 19.35
N ASN A 289 25.58 4.36 19.89
CA ASN A 289 26.81 4.52 19.13
C ASN A 289 27.68 3.27 19.25
N ASP A 290 27.95 2.64 18.10
CA ASP A 290 28.82 1.47 17.96
C ASP A 290 30.23 1.85 17.43
N GLY A 291 30.44 3.12 17.10
CA GLY A 291 31.71 3.70 16.68
C GLY A 291 32.67 3.95 17.83
N THR A 292 33.98 4.01 17.54
CA THR A 292 35.01 4.32 18.56
C THR A 292 35.14 5.81 18.87
N ASN A 293 34.57 6.66 18.02
CA ASN A 293 34.58 8.11 18.18
C ASN A 293 33.22 8.59 18.70
N SER A 294 33.23 9.74 19.37
CA SER A 294 31.98 10.46 19.65
C SER A 294 31.36 10.92 18.33
N GLU A 295 30.08 10.59 18.14
CA GLU A 295 29.32 10.86 16.91
C GLU A 295 27.98 11.50 17.25
N SER A 296 27.31 12.13 16.28
CA SER A 296 26.02 12.78 16.52
C SER A 296 24.84 11.84 16.29
N ALA A 297 23.91 11.80 17.25
CA ALA A 297 22.52 11.43 17.00
C ALA A 297 21.85 12.55 16.18
N ILE A 298 21.11 12.20 15.14
CA ILE A 298 20.54 13.17 14.19
C ILE A 298 19.04 12.97 14.05
N ILE A 299 18.30 14.01 14.41
CA ILE A 299 16.86 14.08 14.21
C ILE A 299 16.55 15.15 13.19
N LEU A 300 15.67 14.84 12.25
CA LEU A 300 15.08 15.82 11.35
C LEU A 300 13.65 16.10 11.79
N ALA A 301 13.31 17.38 11.86
CA ALA A 301 11.96 17.82 12.19
C ALA A 301 11.44 18.74 11.09
N ALA A 302 10.22 18.53 10.61
CA ALA A 302 9.60 19.44 9.65
C ALA A 302 8.14 19.69 9.99
N ILE A 303 7.70 20.92 9.72
CA ILE A 303 6.31 21.33 9.91
C ILE A 303 5.70 21.79 8.59
N GLY A 304 4.42 21.46 8.38
CA GLY A 304 3.66 21.86 7.20
C GLY A 304 2.15 21.88 7.41
N ASP A 305 1.44 22.29 6.37
CA ASP A 305 -0.03 22.35 6.31
C ASP A 305 -0.70 21.00 6.05
N ASN A 306 0.07 19.99 5.68
CA ASN A 306 -0.37 18.60 5.55
C ASN A 306 0.78 17.66 5.95
N PHE A 307 0.42 16.44 6.33
CA PHE A 307 1.38 15.43 6.77
C PHE A 307 2.36 15.05 5.65
N GLU A 308 1.89 14.85 4.42
CA GLU A 308 2.66 14.37 3.28
C GLU A 308 3.83 15.31 2.95
N SER A 309 3.58 16.61 2.92
CA SER A 309 4.59 17.63 2.67
C SER A 309 5.65 17.65 3.78
N ALA A 310 5.23 17.60 5.05
CA ALA A 310 6.14 17.59 6.19
C ALA A 310 6.99 16.30 6.25
N ASN A 311 6.37 15.15 6.01
CA ASN A 311 7.04 13.86 5.92
C ASN A 311 8.03 13.82 4.74
N ALA A 312 7.62 14.32 3.56
CA ALA A 312 8.52 14.43 2.40
C ALA A 312 9.73 15.33 2.70
N ALA A 313 9.56 16.42 3.45
CA ALA A 313 10.65 17.33 3.82
C ALA A 313 11.74 16.61 4.64
N VAL A 314 11.36 15.89 5.70
CA VAL A 314 12.34 15.13 6.51
C VAL A 314 12.96 13.99 5.71
N MET A 315 12.19 13.28 4.88
CA MET A 315 12.70 12.15 4.08
C MET A 315 13.65 12.60 2.97
N TYR A 316 13.38 13.73 2.30
CA TYR A 316 14.28 14.29 1.29
C TYR A 316 15.58 14.78 1.93
N GLN A 317 15.49 15.40 3.09
CA GLN A 317 16.69 15.83 3.82
C GLN A 317 17.50 14.66 4.36
N ALA A 318 16.85 13.59 4.86
CA ALA A 318 17.54 12.37 5.25
C ALA A 318 18.33 11.80 4.06
N ARG A 319 17.70 11.71 2.88
CA ARG A 319 18.38 11.26 1.66
C ARG A 319 19.60 12.11 1.32
N ASN A 320 19.49 13.44 1.42
CA ASN A 320 20.61 14.35 1.18
C ASN A 320 21.74 14.10 2.19
N TYR A 321 21.39 13.90 3.46
CA TYR A 321 22.35 13.62 4.52
C TYR A 321 23.09 12.29 4.30
N ILE A 322 22.37 11.18 4.05
CA ILE A 322 22.97 9.87 3.75
C ILE A 322 23.92 9.97 2.55
N LEU A 323 23.48 10.63 1.47
CA LEU A 323 24.32 10.81 0.27
C LEU A 323 25.58 11.64 0.54
N GLN A 324 25.53 12.62 1.43
CA GLN A 324 26.71 13.41 1.82
C GLN A 324 27.70 12.57 2.63
N VAL A 325 27.21 11.79 3.60
CA VAL A 325 28.05 10.88 4.41
C VAL A 325 28.75 9.86 3.51
N LYS A 326 28.00 9.16 2.64
CA LYS A 326 28.56 8.17 1.70
C LYS A 326 29.55 8.77 0.70
N LYS A 327 29.39 10.05 0.33
CA LYS A 327 30.37 10.77 -0.50
C LYS A 327 31.65 11.06 0.27
N ALA A 328 31.52 11.51 1.51
CA ALA A 328 32.67 11.86 2.35
C ALA A 328 33.53 10.63 2.69
N SER A 329 32.93 9.44 2.84
CA SER A 329 33.64 8.19 3.10
C SER A 329 34.14 7.46 1.85
N ASN A 330 33.95 8.00 0.64
CA ASN A 330 34.20 7.35 -0.65
C ASN A 330 33.38 6.06 -0.93
N GLU A 331 32.48 5.66 -0.03
CA GLU A 331 31.58 4.51 -0.23
C GLU A 331 30.76 4.63 -1.51
N LEU A 332 30.22 5.83 -1.78
CA LEU A 332 29.44 6.04 -3.00
C LEU A 332 30.28 5.78 -4.26
N LEU A 333 31.55 6.17 -4.26
CA LEU A 333 32.44 5.95 -5.40
C LEU A 333 32.79 4.47 -5.55
N ALA A 334 33.01 3.76 -4.44
CA ALA A 334 33.24 2.32 -4.44
C ALA A 334 32.02 1.55 -4.97
N GLU A 335 30.82 1.86 -4.47
CA GLU A 335 29.55 1.30 -4.96
C GLU A 335 29.38 1.56 -6.47
N MET A 336 29.53 2.82 -6.91
CA MET A 336 29.37 3.17 -8.32
C MET A 336 30.37 2.46 -9.24
N LYS A 337 31.62 2.27 -8.78
CA LYS A 337 32.62 1.51 -9.53
C LYS A 337 32.22 0.04 -9.64
N ALA A 338 31.81 -0.57 -8.52
CA ALA A 338 31.35 -1.96 -8.50
C ALA A 338 30.12 -2.20 -9.38
N LEU A 339 29.19 -1.22 -9.45
CA LEU A 339 28.01 -1.30 -10.32
C LEU A 339 28.32 -1.15 -11.81
N LYS A 340 29.30 -0.30 -12.17
CA LYS A 340 29.75 -0.21 -13.57
C LYS A 340 30.42 -1.51 -14.04
N GLU A 341 31.09 -2.20 -13.13
CA GLU A 341 31.81 -3.45 -13.38
C GLU A 341 30.87 -4.66 -13.19
N GLY A 342 29.99 -4.88 -14.18
CA GLY A 342 29.29 -6.16 -14.35
C GLY A 342 27.76 -6.14 -14.29
N VAL A 343 27.11 -5.00 -14.06
CA VAL A 343 25.63 -4.91 -14.11
C VAL A 343 25.15 -4.78 -15.55
N LYS A 344 24.31 -5.71 -16.00
CA LYS A 344 23.70 -5.68 -17.34
C LYS A 344 22.37 -4.91 -17.31
N PRO A 345 22.13 -3.97 -18.24
CA PRO A 345 20.83 -3.31 -18.35
C PRO A 345 19.76 -4.34 -18.72
N GLU A 346 18.71 -4.46 -17.90
CA GLU A 346 17.54 -5.29 -18.20
C GLU A 346 16.25 -4.46 -18.16
N TRP A 347 15.27 -4.86 -18.97
CA TRP A 347 13.94 -4.25 -18.99
C TRP A 347 13.17 -4.59 -17.72
N MET A 348 12.79 -3.56 -16.95
CA MET A 348 12.15 -3.71 -15.64
C MET A 348 10.73 -4.28 -15.69
N GLU A 349 10.00 -4.01 -16.78
CA GLU A 349 8.56 -4.32 -16.96
C GLU A 349 8.19 -5.81 -16.92
N ASN A 350 9.16 -6.74 -16.79
CA ASN A 350 8.84 -8.18 -16.77
C ASN A 350 8.87 -8.80 -15.36
N TRP A 351 9.52 -8.18 -14.37
CA TRP A 351 9.74 -8.84 -13.08
C TRP A 351 8.53 -8.74 -12.13
N TYR A 352 8.11 -7.52 -11.77
CA TYR A 352 7.07 -7.30 -10.77
C TYR A 352 5.67 -6.97 -11.35
N ASP A 353 5.54 -6.85 -12.67
CA ASP A 353 4.25 -6.60 -13.33
C ASP A 353 3.54 -7.88 -13.77
N GLY A 354 4.13 -9.05 -13.52
CA GLY A 354 3.52 -10.35 -13.77
C GLY A 354 2.89 -10.96 -12.51
N LEU A 355 1.91 -11.85 -12.69
CA LEU A 355 1.34 -12.61 -11.57
C LEU A 355 2.38 -13.62 -11.07
N GLY A 356 2.68 -13.60 -9.77
CA GLY A 356 3.61 -14.56 -9.17
C GLY A 356 2.95 -15.60 -8.28
N TYR A 357 3.64 -16.72 -8.07
CA TYR A 357 3.28 -17.78 -7.12
C TYR A 357 4.40 -17.98 -6.09
N CYS A 358 4.06 -18.04 -4.81
CA CYS A 358 5.00 -18.31 -3.73
C CYS A 358 4.63 -19.61 -3.01
N THR A 359 5.62 -20.48 -2.78
CA THR A 359 5.39 -21.83 -2.22
C THR A 359 5.15 -21.85 -0.71
N TRP A 360 5.41 -20.76 0.03
CA TRP A 360 5.45 -20.77 1.51
C TRP A 360 4.16 -21.28 2.17
N ASN A 361 3.03 -20.55 2.06
CA ASN A 361 1.79 -21.00 2.69
C ASN A 361 1.15 -22.18 1.96
N ALA A 362 1.42 -22.34 0.66
CA ALA A 362 0.85 -23.40 -0.15
C ALA A 362 1.41 -24.79 0.16
N LEU A 363 2.74 -24.91 0.31
CA LEU A 363 3.45 -26.19 0.40
C LEU A 363 4.08 -26.44 1.78
N GLY A 364 4.18 -25.38 2.59
CA GLY A 364 4.72 -25.42 3.95
C GLY A 364 6.21 -25.74 4.00
N GLN A 365 6.69 -26.03 5.21
CA GLN A 365 8.12 -26.20 5.49
C GLN A 365 8.72 -27.46 4.86
N HIS A 366 7.96 -28.55 4.66
CA HIS A 366 8.51 -29.79 4.08
C HIS A 366 8.51 -29.75 2.55
N LEU A 367 9.27 -28.82 1.98
CA LEU A 367 9.33 -28.59 0.54
C LEU A 367 10.11 -29.70 -0.17
N THR A 368 9.62 -30.15 -1.32
CA THR A 368 10.29 -31.13 -2.22
C THR A 368 10.08 -30.71 -3.66
N ASP A 369 10.94 -31.17 -4.57
CA ASP A 369 10.76 -30.93 -6.01
C ASP A 369 9.40 -31.44 -6.52
N GLU A 370 8.95 -32.62 -6.08
CA GLU A 370 7.64 -33.20 -6.40
C GLU A 370 6.47 -32.26 -6.03
N LYS A 371 6.50 -31.66 -4.82
CA LYS A 371 5.46 -30.71 -4.40
C LYS A 371 5.48 -29.43 -5.24
N VAL A 372 6.66 -28.95 -5.60
CA VAL A 372 6.80 -27.78 -6.48
C VAL A 372 6.24 -28.10 -7.86
N PHE A 373 6.53 -29.28 -8.41
CA PHE A 373 6.02 -29.72 -9.70
C PHE A 373 4.49 -29.86 -9.70
N ASP A 374 3.91 -30.50 -8.68
CA ASP A 374 2.45 -30.61 -8.56
C ASP A 374 1.79 -29.22 -8.48
N ALA A 375 2.35 -28.29 -7.71
CA ALA A 375 1.82 -26.93 -7.61
C ALA A 375 1.78 -26.21 -8.97
N VAL A 376 2.89 -26.22 -9.72
CA VAL A 376 2.93 -25.55 -11.04
C VAL A 376 2.11 -26.28 -12.09
N ASP A 377 2.01 -27.61 -12.01
CA ASP A 377 1.12 -28.40 -12.85
C ASP A 377 -0.35 -28.04 -12.61
N LYS A 378 -0.78 -27.94 -11.34
CA LYS A 378 -2.15 -27.56 -10.98
C LYS A 378 -2.50 -26.15 -11.42
N LEU A 379 -1.56 -25.20 -11.36
CA LEU A 379 -1.75 -23.86 -11.92
C LEU A 379 -2.00 -23.94 -13.44
N ALA A 380 -1.17 -24.69 -14.16
CA ALA A 380 -1.29 -24.85 -15.61
C ALA A 380 -2.59 -25.58 -16.01
N GLU A 381 -2.98 -26.64 -15.30
CA GLU A 381 -4.24 -27.37 -15.49
C GLU A 381 -5.47 -26.45 -15.34
N ASN A 382 -5.39 -25.45 -14.45
CA ASN A 382 -6.44 -24.45 -14.23
C ASN A 382 -6.28 -23.19 -15.10
N ASN A 383 -5.37 -23.20 -16.09
CA ASN A 383 -5.05 -22.08 -16.98
C ASN A 383 -4.60 -20.80 -16.24
N ILE A 384 -3.97 -20.96 -15.08
CA ILE A 384 -3.34 -19.87 -14.32
C ILE A 384 -1.88 -19.81 -14.74
N LYS A 385 -1.57 -18.87 -15.65
CA LYS A 385 -0.22 -18.71 -16.18
C LYS A 385 0.55 -17.69 -15.35
N VAL A 386 1.17 -18.12 -14.27
CA VAL A 386 2.06 -17.27 -13.47
C VAL A 386 3.36 -17.01 -14.23
N THR A 387 3.88 -15.79 -14.15
CA THR A 387 5.15 -15.41 -14.80
C THR A 387 6.34 -15.59 -13.88
N SER A 388 6.10 -15.53 -12.56
CA SER A 388 7.14 -15.57 -11.53
C SER A 388 6.83 -16.67 -10.52
N LEU A 389 7.84 -17.47 -10.16
CA LEU A 389 7.77 -18.49 -9.12
C LEU A 389 8.81 -18.19 -8.05
N ILE A 390 8.38 -18.18 -6.78
CA ILE A 390 9.28 -18.11 -5.62
C ILE A 390 9.28 -19.47 -4.95
N ILE A 391 10.40 -20.17 -5.04
CA ILE A 391 10.69 -21.38 -4.26
C ILE A 391 11.17 -20.87 -2.89
N ASP A 392 10.24 -20.84 -1.93
CA ASP A 392 10.47 -20.28 -0.61
C ASP A 392 11.29 -21.22 0.31
N ASP A 393 11.38 -20.90 1.60
CA ASP A 393 12.23 -21.53 2.59
C ASP A 393 12.21 -23.08 2.57
N ASN A 394 13.36 -23.66 2.95
CA ASN A 394 13.65 -25.09 3.14
C ASN A 394 13.94 -25.90 1.86
N TRP A 395 14.46 -25.27 0.81
CA TRP A 395 15.04 -25.97 -0.34
C TRP A 395 16.53 -26.30 -0.14
N GLN A 396 17.23 -25.54 0.71
CA GLN A 396 18.67 -25.61 0.92
C GLN A 396 19.12 -26.87 1.66
N SER A 397 20.35 -27.33 1.43
CA SER A 397 21.01 -28.32 2.27
C SER A 397 21.42 -27.74 3.63
N ILE A 398 20.81 -28.23 4.72
CA ILE A 398 20.99 -27.72 6.09
C ILE A 398 21.39 -28.84 7.06
N ASP A 399 21.96 -28.49 8.22
CA ASP A 399 22.53 -29.48 9.15
C ASP A 399 21.52 -30.13 10.11
N TYR A 400 20.25 -29.71 10.06
CA TYR A 400 19.16 -30.16 10.92
C TYR A 400 19.51 -30.24 12.42
N LYS A 401 20.47 -29.43 12.88
CA LYS A 401 20.87 -29.38 14.30
C LYS A 401 19.83 -28.59 15.11
N GLY A 402 19.68 -28.96 16.39
CA GLY A 402 18.72 -28.31 17.30
C GLY A 402 17.31 -28.91 17.24
N HIS A 403 16.32 -28.14 17.67
CA HIS A 403 14.94 -28.55 17.90
C HIS A 403 13.94 -27.96 16.88
N GLY A 404 14.39 -27.14 15.93
CA GLY A 404 13.53 -26.60 14.86
C GLY A 404 14.28 -25.74 13.83
N GLN A 405 13.57 -25.29 12.79
CA GLN A 405 14.15 -24.61 11.62
C GLN A 405 15.07 -23.43 11.97
N PHE A 406 14.74 -22.70 13.04
CA PHE A 406 15.44 -21.50 13.45
C PHE A 406 16.87 -21.75 13.96
N GLN A 407 17.24 -23.02 14.17
CA GLN A 407 18.53 -23.47 14.69
C GLN A 407 19.39 -24.18 13.64
N HIS A 408 18.87 -24.37 12.43
CA HIS A 408 19.60 -25.07 11.38
C HIS A 408 20.62 -24.13 10.72
N GLY A 409 21.83 -24.66 10.50
CA GLY A 409 22.90 -23.97 9.78
C GLY A 409 22.96 -24.41 8.32
N TRP A 410 23.37 -23.49 7.44
CA TRP A 410 23.53 -23.79 6.01
C TRP A 410 24.81 -24.57 5.73
N VAL A 411 24.72 -25.70 5.01
CA VAL A 411 25.84 -26.64 4.82
C VAL A 411 26.59 -26.38 3.52
N GLU A 412 25.86 -26.31 2.40
CA GLU A 412 26.38 -26.11 1.04
C GLU A 412 25.36 -25.43 0.13
N PHE A 413 25.81 -24.89 -1.01
CA PHE A 413 24.94 -24.16 -1.94
C PHE A 413 23.86 -25.02 -2.60
N GLU A 414 24.10 -26.32 -2.76
CA GLU A 414 23.16 -27.24 -3.40
C GLU A 414 21.89 -27.45 -2.55
N ALA A 415 20.80 -27.80 -3.23
CA ALA A 415 19.53 -28.16 -2.60
C ALA A 415 19.65 -29.42 -1.74
N GLU A 416 18.76 -29.58 -0.76
CA GLU A 416 18.72 -30.75 0.12
C GLU A 416 18.57 -32.05 -0.69
N PRO A 417 19.58 -32.95 -0.72
CA PRO A 417 19.57 -34.10 -1.62
C PRO A 417 18.40 -35.06 -1.43
N LYS A 418 17.79 -35.13 -0.25
CA LYS A 418 16.59 -35.96 -0.03
C LYS A 418 15.32 -35.34 -0.61
N ALA A 419 15.21 -34.02 -0.59
CA ALA A 419 14.05 -33.28 -1.07
C ALA A 419 14.15 -32.90 -2.56
N PHE A 420 15.39 -32.78 -3.07
CA PHE A 420 15.74 -32.43 -4.44
C PHE A 420 16.81 -33.42 -4.95
N PRO A 421 16.46 -34.69 -5.21
CA PRO A 421 17.41 -35.76 -5.50
C PRO A 421 18.28 -35.56 -6.74
N ARG A 422 17.88 -34.67 -7.65
CA ARG A 422 18.65 -34.30 -8.85
C ARG A 422 19.26 -32.88 -8.76
N GLY A 423 19.20 -32.25 -7.59
CA GLY A 423 19.69 -30.90 -7.35
C GLY A 423 18.78 -29.79 -7.89
N LEU A 424 19.13 -28.54 -7.55
CA LEU A 424 18.36 -27.36 -7.90
C LEU A 424 18.30 -27.15 -9.42
N LYS A 425 19.42 -27.33 -10.12
CA LYS A 425 19.51 -27.15 -11.58
C LYS A 425 18.53 -28.04 -12.35
N ALA A 426 18.43 -29.32 -11.98
CA ALA A 426 17.52 -30.25 -12.64
C ALA A 426 16.05 -29.86 -12.37
N THR A 427 15.76 -29.41 -11.16
CA THR A 427 14.43 -28.92 -10.75
C THR A 427 14.00 -27.71 -11.57
N VAL A 428 14.85 -26.69 -11.64
CA VAL A 428 14.60 -25.47 -12.42
C VAL A 428 14.47 -25.77 -13.91
N SER A 429 15.33 -26.63 -14.46
CA SER A 429 15.27 -27.03 -15.87
C SER A 429 13.95 -27.73 -16.19
N HIS A 430 13.51 -28.65 -15.32
CA HIS A 430 12.23 -29.34 -15.49
C HIS A 430 11.03 -28.39 -15.50
N ILE A 431 11.00 -27.42 -14.57
CA ILE A 431 9.93 -26.41 -14.51
C ILE A 431 9.88 -25.61 -15.81
N ARG A 432 11.03 -25.15 -16.31
CA ARG A 432 11.08 -24.33 -17.54
C ARG A 432 10.69 -25.11 -18.79
N GLU A 433 11.13 -26.37 -18.91
CA GLU A 433 10.79 -27.24 -20.04
C GLU A 433 9.28 -27.50 -20.12
N LYS A 434 8.65 -27.76 -18.97
CA LYS A 434 7.23 -28.08 -18.90
C LYS A 434 6.33 -26.84 -18.91
N HIS A 435 6.78 -25.75 -18.29
CA HIS A 435 6.01 -24.53 -18.05
C HIS A 435 6.74 -23.28 -18.55
N PRO A 436 6.88 -23.10 -19.88
CA PRO A 436 7.67 -22.00 -20.47
C PRO A 436 7.11 -20.59 -20.20
N HIS A 437 5.90 -20.49 -19.64
CA HIS A 437 5.29 -19.23 -19.23
C HIS A 437 5.83 -18.72 -17.89
N ILE A 438 6.43 -19.59 -17.06
CA ILE A 438 7.16 -19.21 -15.85
C ILE A 438 8.52 -18.68 -16.29
N GLN A 439 8.59 -17.37 -16.44
CA GLN A 439 9.76 -16.68 -16.98
C GLN A 439 10.83 -16.48 -15.91
N HIS A 440 10.38 -16.23 -14.69
CA HIS A 440 11.25 -15.90 -13.58
C HIS A 440 11.11 -16.89 -12.43
N ILE A 441 12.21 -17.51 -12.03
CA ILE A 441 12.27 -18.39 -10.86
C ILE A 441 13.23 -17.77 -9.86
N ALA A 442 12.73 -17.46 -8.67
CA ALA A 442 13.53 -16.97 -7.56
C ALA A 442 13.54 -17.98 -6.40
N VAL A 443 14.61 -17.94 -5.61
CA VAL A 443 14.75 -18.79 -4.41
C VAL A 443 14.92 -17.95 -3.15
N TRP A 444 14.44 -18.48 -2.02
CA TRP A 444 14.60 -17.84 -0.72
C TRP A 444 15.97 -18.16 -0.09
N HIS A 445 16.58 -17.22 0.63
CA HIS A 445 17.69 -17.49 1.57
C HIS A 445 17.76 -16.41 2.66
N ALA A 446 18.41 -16.67 3.80
CA ALA A 446 18.68 -15.64 4.79
C ALA A 446 19.98 -14.86 4.46
N LEU A 447 20.10 -13.61 4.92
CA LEU A 447 21.29 -12.78 4.70
C LEU A 447 22.59 -13.39 5.25
N LEU A 448 22.49 -14.09 6.38
CA LEU A 448 23.64 -14.65 7.09
C LEU A 448 23.82 -16.16 6.82
N GLY A 449 23.06 -16.71 5.87
CA GLY A 449 23.05 -18.11 5.48
C GLY A 449 21.66 -18.73 5.57
N TYR A 450 21.45 -19.63 6.52
CA TYR A 450 20.12 -20.07 6.95
C TYR A 450 19.74 -19.39 8.29
N TRP A 451 18.63 -19.77 8.93
CA TRP A 451 18.15 -19.12 10.16
C TRP A 451 19.18 -19.09 11.32
N ALA A 452 20.08 -20.08 11.42
CA ALA A 452 21.18 -20.10 12.40
C ALA A 452 22.56 -19.82 11.78
N GLY A 453 22.59 -19.27 10.57
CA GLY A 453 23.81 -18.87 9.87
C GLY A 453 24.40 -20.00 9.05
N ILE A 454 25.72 -20.15 9.10
CA ILE A 454 26.48 -21.19 8.42
C ILE A 454 26.70 -22.38 9.37
N SER A 455 26.55 -23.60 8.87
CA SER A 455 26.91 -24.79 9.63
C SER A 455 28.42 -24.83 9.84
N PRO A 456 28.94 -24.87 11.10
CA PRO A 456 30.38 -24.82 11.37
C PRO A 456 31.18 -25.97 10.76
N ASP A 457 30.53 -27.11 10.55
CA ASP A 457 31.14 -28.33 9.99
C ASP A 457 30.85 -28.48 8.49
N GLY A 458 30.06 -27.56 7.91
CA GLY A 458 29.60 -27.61 6.52
C GLY A 458 30.67 -27.21 5.51
N LYS A 459 30.41 -27.52 4.23
CA LYS A 459 31.34 -27.19 3.13
C LYS A 459 31.58 -25.68 3.00
N ILE A 460 30.56 -24.86 3.28
CA ILE A 460 30.71 -23.40 3.26
C ILE A 460 31.76 -22.95 4.30
N ALA A 461 31.68 -23.41 5.55
CA ALA A 461 32.65 -23.05 6.59
C ALA A 461 34.07 -23.54 6.30
N GLN A 462 34.23 -24.58 5.47
CA GLN A 462 35.54 -25.07 5.03
C GLN A 462 36.14 -24.25 3.87
N GLN A 463 35.30 -23.60 3.06
CA GLN A 463 35.71 -22.87 1.85
C GLN A 463 35.91 -21.37 2.06
N TYR A 464 35.23 -20.81 3.06
CA TYR A 464 35.28 -19.38 3.37
C TYR A 464 35.69 -19.20 4.83
N LYS A 465 36.45 -18.15 5.10
CA LYS A 465 36.75 -17.73 6.46
C LYS A 465 35.44 -17.37 7.17
N THR A 466 35.18 -18.01 8.30
CA THR A 466 34.04 -17.73 9.16
C THR A 466 34.48 -17.16 10.50
N ILE A 467 33.57 -16.44 11.15
CA ILE A 467 33.70 -15.95 12.53
C ILE A 467 32.41 -16.27 13.30
N ASP A 468 32.52 -16.24 14.61
CA ASP A 468 31.38 -16.43 15.49
C ASP A 468 30.89 -15.10 16.03
N VAL A 469 29.58 -14.88 15.97
CA VAL A 469 28.88 -13.75 16.57
C VAL A 469 27.86 -14.25 17.58
N VAL A 470 27.52 -13.41 18.55
CA VAL A 470 26.49 -13.71 19.56
C VAL A 470 25.29 -12.83 19.30
N ARG A 471 24.12 -13.44 19.16
CA ARG A 471 22.82 -12.76 19.06
C ARG A 471 22.21 -12.63 20.44
N GLU A 472 21.59 -11.48 20.72
CA GLU A 472 20.79 -11.30 21.94
C GLU A 472 19.66 -12.33 22.00
N ASP A 473 19.45 -12.91 23.18
CA ASP A 473 18.36 -13.83 23.43
C ASP A 473 17.09 -13.01 23.71
N GLY A 474 16.29 -12.81 22.66
CA GLY A 474 14.93 -12.36 22.85
C GLY A 474 14.06 -13.57 23.13
N GLU A 475 13.53 -13.72 24.35
CA GLU A 475 12.40 -14.61 24.65
C GLU A 475 11.12 -14.15 23.90
N ARG A 476 11.16 -14.03 22.57
CA ARG A 476 10.14 -13.35 21.79
C ARG A 476 9.74 -14.24 20.62
N ARG A 477 8.50 -14.73 20.70
CA ARG A 477 7.87 -15.78 19.87
C ARG A 477 8.27 -17.24 20.18
N ASN A 478 8.98 -17.53 21.28
CA ASN A 478 9.60 -18.85 21.50
C ASN A 478 10.48 -19.29 20.31
N LEU A 479 10.95 -18.32 19.49
CA LEU A 479 11.86 -18.57 18.39
C LEU A 479 13.27 -18.58 18.98
N PRO A 480 14.00 -19.70 18.99
CA PRO A 480 15.33 -19.80 19.59
C PRO A 480 16.39 -19.16 18.68
N LEU A 481 16.26 -17.84 18.46
CA LEU A 481 17.15 -17.02 17.63
C LEU A 481 18.35 -16.47 18.40
N GLY A 482 18.35 -16.58 19.73
CA GLY A 482 19.46 -16.16 20.57
C GLY A 482 20.71 -17.02 20.44
N GLY A 483 21.80 -16.52 20.97
CA GLY A 483 23.03 -17.29 21.15
C GLY A 483 24.00 -17.23 19.98
N LYS A 484 24.98 -18.13 20.02
CA LYS A 484 26.12 -18.17 19.10
C LYS A 484 25.68 -18.53 17.68
N MET A 485 26.20 -17.82 16.70
CA MET A 485 25.95 -18.02 15.27
C MET A 485 27.27 -17.91 14.52
N THR A 486 27.52 -18.82 13.59
CA THR A 486 28.69 -18.77 12.71
C THR A 486 28.29 -18.06 11.41
N VAL A 487 29.06 -17.03 11.02
CA VAL A 487 28.82 -16.21 9.83
C VAL A 487 30.10 -16.12 9.00
N VAL A 488 29.98 -15.83 7.70
CA VAL A 488 31.14 -15.55 6.84
C VAL A 488 31.81 -14.25 7.29
N ALA A 489 33.14 -14.25 7.36
CA ALA A 489 33.93 -13.11 7.78
C ALA A 489 33.95 -12.02 6.71
N LYS A 490 34.24 -10.78 7.12
CA LYS A 490 34.30 -9.60 6.24
C LYS A 490 35.18 -9.81 5.01
N GLU A 491 36.29 -10.54 5.15
CA GLU A 491 37.25 -10.74 4.07
C GLU A 491 36.67 -11.56 2.91
N ASP A 492 35.78 -12.51 3.23
CA ASP A 492 35.28 -13.49 2.26
C ASP A 492 33.81 -13.28 1.87
N VAL A 493 33.06 -12.39 2.56
CA VAL A 493 31.61 -12.19 2.31
C VAL A 493 31.31 -11.78 0.86
N ASN A 494 32.17 -10.97 0.25
CA ASN A 494 32.05 -10.60 -1.17
C ASN A 494 32.23 -11.81 -2.09
N LYS A 495 33.24 -12.65 -1.81
CA LYS A 495 33.50 -13.87 -2.59
C LYS A 495 32.34 -14.85 -2.43
N PHE A 496 31.88 -15.05 -1.21
CA PHE A 496 30.74 -15.91 -0.89
C PHE A 496 29.48 -15.55 -1.68
N TYR A 497 29.07 -14.28 -1.68
CA TYR A 497 27.88 -13.85 -2.41
C TYR A 497 28.04 -13.97 -3.94
N ASN A 498 29.21 -13.64 -4.49
CA ASN A 498 29.47 -13.82 -5.92
C ASN A 498 29.41 -15.30 -6.31
N ASP A 499 30.05 -16.18 -5.55
CA ASP A 499 30.10 -17.62 -5.83
C ASP A 499 28.70 -18.25 -5.67
N PHE A 500 27.95 -17.87 -4.63
CA PHE A 500 26.58 -18.37 -4.40
C PHE A 500 25.64 -17.94 -5.52
N TYR A 501 25.63 -16.66 -5.89
CA TYR A 501 24.73 -16.17 -6.92
C TYR A 501 25.14 -16.63 -8.32
N GLN A 502 26.44 -16.86 -8.56
CA GLN A 502 26.88 -17.55 -9.78
C GLN A 502 26.35 -18.99 -9.83
N PHE A 503 26.41 -19.74 -8.73
CA PHE A 503 25.81 -21.07 -8.65
C PHE A 503 24.30 -21.05 -8.96
N LEU A 504 23.56 -20.10 -8.39
CA LEU A 504 22.13 -19.95 -8.66
C LEU A 504 21.86 -19.64 -10.14
N LEU A 505 22.61 -18.72 -10.75
CA LEU A 505 22.52 -18.45 -12.19
C LEU A 505 22.82 -19.69 -13.04
N ASP A 506 23.84 -20.47 -12.66
CA ASP A 506 24.21 -21.70 -13.38
C ASP A 506 23.13 -22.80 -13.25
N CYS A 507 22.31 -22.72 -12.20
CA CYS A 507 21.10 -23.53 -12.02
C CYS A 507 19.89 -23.00 -12.82
N GLY A 508 19.97 -21.78 -13.35
CA GLY A 508 18.89 -21.13 -14.10
C GLY A 508 17.92 -20.33 -13.24
N VAL A 509 18.29 -19.98 -12.00
CA VAL A 509 17.54 -19.08 -11.11
C VAL A 509 17.74 -17.63 -11.57
N ASP A 510 16.67 -16.84 -11.62
CA ASP A 510 16.70 -15.44 -12.07
C ASP A 510 16.82 -14.42 -10.95
N GLY A 511 16.54 -14.81 -9.71
CA GLY A 511 16.42 -13.87 -8.61
C GLY A 511 16.38 -14.52 -7.24
N VAL A 512 16.32 -13.68 -6.20
CA VAL A 512 16.33 -14.14 -4.81
C VAL A 512 15.36 -13.36 -3.93
N LYS A 513 14.76 -14.04 -2.96
CA LYS A 513 14.12 -13.43 -1.78
C LYS A 513 15.06 -13.57 -0.60
N THR A 514 15.67 -12.47 -0.17
CA THR A 514 16.66 -12.49 0.92
C THR A 514 16.02 -12.03 2.22
N ASP A 515 15.96 -12.94 3.17
CA ASP A 515 15.23 -12.81 4.40
C ASP A 515 16.12 -12.66 5.63
N ALA A 516 15.49 -12.48 6.79
CA ALA A 516 16.13 -12.35 8.08
C ALA A 516 17.28 -11.31 8.14
N GLN A 517 17.22 -10.27 7.29
CA GLN A 517 18.29 -9.27 7.20
C GLN A 517 18.48 -8.51 8.52
N PHE A 518 17.40 -8.36 9.30
CA PHE A 518 17.40 -7.76 10.63
C PHE A 518 18.34 -8.42 11.64
N MET A 519 18.74 -9.69 11.45
CA MET A 519 19.57 -10.41 12.41
C MET A 519 20.88 -9.69 12.71
N THR A 520 21.37 -8.90 11.75
CA THR A 520 22.54 -8.05 11.92
C THR A 520 22.39 -6.99 13.01
N ASP A 521 21.18 -6.52 13.29
CA ASP A 521 20.89 -5.58 14.38
C ASP A 521 20.79 -6.26 15.76
N THR A 522 20.68 -7.60 15.79
CA THR A 522 20.57 -8.42 17.00
C THR A 522 21.91 -8.92 17.54
N TRP A 523 23.03 -8.60 16.91
CA TRP A 523 24.33 -8.94 17.47
C TRP A 523 24.56 -8.18 18.76
N VAL A 524 25.26 -8.77 19.74
CA VAL A 524 25.60 -8.11 21.02
C VAL A 524 26.81 -7.21 20.85
N SER A 525 27.82 -7.67 20.12
CA SER A 525 29.12 -7.01 19.91
C SER A 525 29.01 -5.74 19.06
N ALA A 526 29.51 -4.61 19.59
CA ALA A 526 29.57 -3.34 18.86
C ALA A 526 30.55 -3.41 17.67
N SER A 527 31.69 -4.10 17.83
CA SER A 527 32.64 -4.31 16.74
C SER A 527 32.06 -5.15 15.61
N ALA A 528 31.34 -6.23 15.91
CA ALA A 528 30.66 -7.04 14.89
C ALA A 528 29.67 -6.18 14.08
N ARG A 529 28.84 -5.37 14.75
CA ARG A 529 27.89 -4.47 14.07
C ARG A 529 28.62 -3.46 13.17
N ARG A 530 29.62 -2.75 13.71
CA ARG A 530 30.41 -1.75 12.99
C ARG A 530 31.16 -2.32 11.78
N GLU A 531 31.65 -3.55 11.87
CA GLU A 531 32.52 -4.11 10.84
C GLU A 531 31.78 -4.93 9.77
N LEU A 532 30.68 -5.58 10.15
CA LEU A 532 30.00 -6.57 9.30
C LEU A 532 28.67 -6.09 8.71
N ILE A 533 27.91 -5.18 9.36
CA ILE A 533 26.59 -4.76 8.83
C ILE A 533 26.74 -4.24 7.40
N ASP A 534 27.54 -3.19 7.22
CA ASP A 534 27.71 -2.56 5.91
C ASP A 534 28.40 -3.53 4.92
N ALA A 535 29.34 -4.35 5.40
CA ALA A 535 30.02 -5.34 4.57
C ALA A 535 29.05 -6.39 3.98
N TYR A 536 28.10 -6.88 4.78
CA TYR A 536 27.05 -7.80 4.30
C TYR A 536 26.06 -7.10 3.37
N LEU A 537 25.61 -5.89 3.73
CA LEU A 537 24.64 -5.14 2.93
C LEU A 537 25.20 -4.75 1.56
N ASP A 538 26.47 -4.36 1.50
CA ASP A 538 27.18 -4.02 0.27
C ASP A 538 27.43 -5.27 -0.59
N ALA A 539 27.96 -6.35 0.01
CA ALA A 539 28.22 -7.60 -0.70
C ALA A 539 26.94 -8.17 -1.31
N TRP A 540 25.86 -8.22 -0.52
CA TRP A 540 24.55 -8.65 -0.97
C TRP A 540 24.00 -7.76 -2.09
N THR A 541 24.09 -6.44 -1.94
CA THR A 541 23.62 -5.46 -2.92
C THR A 541 24.34 -5.60 -4.26
N ILE A 542 25.67 -5.62 -4.21
CA ILE A 542 26.52 -5.65 -5.41
C ILE A 542 26.33 -6.98 -6.13
N ALA A 543 26.34 -8.10 -5.42
CA ALA A 543 26.12 -9.41 -6.01
C ALA A 543 24.70 -9.52 -6.59
N SER A 544 23.67 -9.04 -5.88
CA SER A 544 22.29 -9.05 -6.39
C SER A 544 22.15 -8.30 -7.71
N LEU A 545 22.72 -7.09 -7.78
CA LEU A 545 22.68 -6.27 -9.00
C LEU A 545 23.51 -6.88 -10.13
N ARG A 546 24.66 -7.50 -9.83
CA ARG A 546 25.54 -8.12 -10.82
C ARG A 546 24.89 -9.37 -11.45
N HIS A 547 24.29 -10.21 -10.62
CA HIS A 547 23.79 -11.53 -11.05
C HIS A 547 22.32 -11.50 -11.45
N PHE A 548 21.49 -10.72 -10.76
CA PHE A 548 20.02 -10.74 -10.92
C PHE A 548 19.43 -9.39 -11.34
N SER A 549 20.27 -8.36 -11.51
CA SER A 549 19.83 -6.99 -11.77
C SER A 549 18.84 -6.52 -10.71
N ILE A 550 17.56 -6.37 -11.03
CA ILE A 550 16.52 -5.89 -10.09
C ILE A 550 15.71 -7.02 -9.45
N LYS A 551 15.98 -8.29 -9.79
CA LYS A 551 15.16 -9.45 -9.41
C LYS A 551 15.48 -9.93 -8.01
N THR A 552 15.37 -9.02 -7.05
CA THR A 552 15.69 -9.25 -5.65
C THR A 552 14.58 -8.69 -4.77
N ILE A 553 14.18 -9.49 -3.77
CA ILE A 553 13.22 -9.10 -2.73
C ILE A 553 13.97 -8.98 -1.41
N SER A 554 13.98 -7.79 -0.83
CA SER A 554 14.48 -7.52 0.51
C SER A 554 13.39 -7.84 1.53
N CYS A 555 13.62 -8.81 2.41
CA CYS A 555 12.64 -9.28 3.39
C CYS A 555 13.21 -9.20 4.81
N MET A 556 12.32 -8.94 5.79
CA MET A 556 12.65 -8.70 7.20
C MET A 556 13.78 -7.66 7.37
N SER A 557 13.68 -6.56 6.61
CA SER A 557 14.75 -5.61 6.39
C SER A 557 14.40 -4.18 6.85
N GLN A 558 13.37 -4.01 7.69
CA GLN A 558 12.93 -2.68 8.13
C GLN A 558 13.64 -2.22 9.42
N THR A 559 14.89 -2.66 9.63
CA THR A 559 15.74 -2.07 10.68
C THR A 559 16.22 -0.70 10.23
N PRO A 560 16.40 0.28 11.15
CA PRO A 560 16.84 1.62 10.78
C PRO A 560 18.13 1.62 9.94
N GLN A 561 19.16 0.87 10.32
CA GLN A 561 20.42 0.85 9.54
C GLN A 561 20.17 0.42 8.10
N ILE A 562 19.39 -0.65 7.85
CA ILE A 562 19.12 -1.11 6.48
C ILE A 562 18.29 -0.08 5.72
N MET A 563 17.25 0.49 6.32
CA MET A 563 16.37 1.45 5.66
C MET A 563 17.12 2.71 5.22
N PHE A 564 18.01 3.25 6.06
CA PHE A 564 18.75 4.48 5.76
C PHE A 564 20.03 4.22 4.95
N TYR A 565 20.85 3.23 5.32
CA TYR A 565 22.12 2.97 4.64
C TYR A 565 21.93 2.34 3.26
N ASN A 566 21.10 1.30 3.20
CA ASN A 566 20.92 0.49 2.00
C ASN A 566 19.75 1.00 1.16
N GLN A 567 18.56 1.15 1.76
CA GLN A 567 17.33 1.36 0.99
C GLN A 567 17.02 2.83 0.67
N MET A 568 17.62 3.81 1.33
CA MET A 568 17.34 5.23 1.06
C MET A 568 18.07 5.82 -0.18
N PRO A 569 19.33 5.47 -0.47
CA PRO A 569 20.04 5.97 -1.65
C PRO A 569 19.36 5.57 -2.98
N ARG A 570 19.22 6.55 -3.89
CA ARG A 570 18.62 6.40 -5.22
C ARG A 570 19.66 6.30 -6.36
N ASN A 571 20.86 5.83 -6.03
CA ASN A 571 21.98 5.63 -6.96
C ASN A 571 21.94 4.29 -7.71
N ARG A 572 20.91 3.45 -7.43
CA ARG A 572 20.68 2.14 -8.02
C ARG A 572 19.20 1.94 -8.33
N PRO A 573 18.80 0.97 -9.17
CA PRO A 573 17.39 0.65 -9.37
C PRO A 573 16.69 0.28 -8.06
N ALA A 574 15.40 0.57 -7.97
CA ALA A 574 14.59 0.17 -6.82
C ALA A 574 14.41 -1.36 -6.79
N ILE A 575 14.50 -1.93 -5.61
CA ILE A 575 14.25 -3.36 -5.36
C ILE A 575 12.92 -3.56 -4.66
N LEU A 576 12.36 -4.76 -4.74
CA LEU A 576 11.19 -5.12 -3.94
C LEU A 576 11.58 -5.18 -2.46
N CYS A 577 10.73 -4.66 -1.58
CA CYS A 577 10.94 -4.70 -0.14
C CYS A 577 9.64 -5.09 0.56
N ARG A 578 9.65 -6.19 1.30
CA ARG A 578 8.50 -6.63 2.11
C ARG A 578 8.16 -5.54 3.11
N ASN A 579 6.89 -5.14 3.09
CA ASN A 579 6.42 -3.92 3.74
C ASN A 579 5.71 -4.16 5.08
N SER A 580 5.49 -5.43 5.44
CA SER A 580 4.90 -5.86 6.70
C SER A 580 5.40 -7.25 7.11
N ASP A 581 5.00 -7.66 8.32
CA ASP A 581 5.01 -9.06 8.75
C ASP A 581 4.20 -9.96 7.80
N ASP A 582 4.35 -11.27 8.00
CA ASP A 582 3.75 -12.29 7.14
C ASP A 582 2.21 -12.24 7.10
N PHE A 583 1.67 -12.64 5.95
CA PHE A 583 0.28 -13.05 5.82
C PHE A 583 0.04 -14.38 6.54
N PHE A 584 -0.82 -14.36 7.56
CA PHE A 584 -1.21 -15.54 8.33
C PHE A 584 -2.65 -15.97 7.98
N PRO A 585 -2.85 -16.92 7.06
CA PRO A 585 -4.20 -17.31 6.61
C PRO A 585 -5.09 -17.81 7.76
N GLU A 586 -4.50 -18.50 8.73
CA GLU A 586 -5.24 -19.14 9.83
C GLU A 586 -5.56 -18.20 11.02
N ILE A 587 -5.17 -16.92 10.96
CA ILE A 587 -5.38 -15.96 12.06
C ILE A 587 -6.33 -14.85 11.58
N PRO A 588 -7.65 -14.96 11.84
CA PRO A 588 -8.64 -14.00 11.34
C PRO A 588 -8.34 -12.53 11.69
N ALA A 589 -7.85 -12.27 12.91
CA ALA A 589 -7.51 -10.92 13.37
C ALA A 589 -6.31 -10.31 12.64
N SER A 590 -5.49 -11.12 11.96
CA SER A 590 -4.32 -10.65 11.22
C SER A 590 -4.69 -9.98 9.89
N HIS A 591 -5.81 -10.33 9.25
CA HIS A 591 -6.15 -9.83 7.91
C HIS A 591 -6.36 -8.31 7.86
N PRO A 592 -7.23 -7.71 8.71
CA PRO A 592 -7.40 -6.26 8.70
C PRO A 592 -6.13 -5.55 9.16
N TRP A 593 -5.45 -6.10 10.17
CA TRP A 593 -4.18 -5.58 10.69
C TRP A 593 -3.08 -5.54 9.62
N HIS A 594 -2.98 -6.58 8.79
CA HIS A 594 -1.99 -6.69 7.71
C HIS A 594 -2.15 -5.58 6.68
N VAL A 595 -3.38 -5.36 6.20
CA VAL A 595 -3.67 -4.32 5.21
C VAL A 595 -3.51 -2.92 5.82
N TRP A 596 -3.98 -2.73 7.06
CA TRP A 596 -3.78 -1.50 7.82
C TRP A 596 -2.30 -1.13 7.99
N THR A 597 -1.49 -2.09 8.45
CA THR A 597 -0.06 -1.90 8.68
C THR A 597 0.67 -1.57 7.39
N ASN A 598 0.38 -2.29 6.30
CA ASN A 598 0.97 -2.01 5.00
C ASN A 598 0.66 -0.59 4.48
N ALA A 599 -0.60 -0.16 4.61
CA ALA A 599 -1.02 1.17 4.17
C ALA A 599 -0.30 2.30 4.94
N HIS A 600 -0.06 2.13 6.24
CA HIS A 600 0.65 3.11 7.07
C HIS A 600 2.16 3.04 6.90
N ASN A 601 2.75 1.85 6.82
CA ASN A 601 4.19 1.70 6.54
C ASN A 601 4.56 2.35 5.21
N SER A 602 3.64 2.32 4.23
CA SER A 602 3.80 3.00 2.93
C SER A 602 3.91 4.53 3.02
N LEU A 603 3.50 5.16 4.12
CA LEU A 603 3.79 6.59 4.37
C LEU A 603 5.30 6.84 4.43
N PHE A 604 6.08 5.88 4.93
CA PHE A 604 7.55 5.96 5.00
C PHE A 604 8.21 5.29 3.79
N THR A 605 7.84 4.04 3.48
CA THR A 605 8.58 3.23 2.51
C THR A 605 8.49 3.76 1.07
N GLN A 606 7.45 4.54 0.72
CA GLN A 606 7.37 5.25 -0.57
C GLN A 606 8.56 6.20 -0.83
N HIS A 607 9.23 6.67 0.23
CA HIS A 607 10.33 7.63 0.11
C HIS A 607 11.70 6.96 -0.01
N LEU A 608 11.77 5.65 0.25
CA LEU A 608 12.95 4.82 0.01
C LEU A 608 13.11 4.56 -1.49
N ASN A 609 14.21 3.92 -1.85
CA ASN A 609 14.50 3.40 -3.17
C ASN A 609 14.06 1.92 -3.27
N THR A 610 12.81 1.68 -2.91
CA THR A 610 12.20 0.35 -2.90
C THR A 610 10.79 0.41 -3.48
N LEU A 611 10.30 -0.74 -3.93
CA LEU A 611 8.89 -0.93 -4.25
C LEU A 611 8.26 -1.79 -3.14
N PRO A 612 7.29 -1.25 -2.37
CA PRO A 612 6.68 -1.98 -1.26
C PRO A 612 5.95 -3.23 -1.73
N ASP A 613 6.33 -4.37 -1.16
CA ASP A 613 5.69 -5.68 -1.35
C ASP A 613 4.77 -5.96 -0.15
N TRP A 614 3.46 -6.03 -0.43
CA TRP A 614 2.40 -6.23 0.57
C TRP A 614 2.16 -7.72 0.91
N ASP A 615 3.11 -8.58 0.52
CA ASP A 615 3.14 -10.01 0.74
C ASP A 615 2.14 -10.82 -0.10
N MET A 616 2.39 -12.13 -0.18
CA MET A 616 1.49 -13.09 -0.80
C MET A 616 0.14 -13.20 -0.09
N PHE A 617 -0.86 -13.79 -0.75
CA PHE A 617 -2.16 -14.11 -0.16
C PHE A 617 -2.83 -15.30 -0.86
N GLN A 618 -3.90 -15.84 -0.28
CA GLN A 618 -4.71 -16.92 -0.85
C GLN A 618 -5.98 -16.37 -1.52
N THR A 619 -6.26 -16.84 -2.73
CA THR A 619 -7.44 -16.48 -3.54
C THR A 619 -8.70 -17.25 -3.12
N VAL A 620 -8.54 -18.30 -2.32
CA VAL A 620 -9.62 -19.07 -1.69
C VAL A 620 -9.57 -18.91 -0.17
N HIS A 621 -10.24 -17.88 0.34
CA HIS A 621 -10.32 -17.51 1.75
C HIS A 621 -11.47 -16.48 1.95
N ASP A 622 -11.98 -16.37 3.18
CA ASP A 622 -13.03 -15.38 3.53
C ASP A 622 -12.61 -13.92 3.28
N TYR A 623 -11.30 -13.65 3.28
CA TYR A 623 -10.70 -12.33 3.01
C TYR A 623 -10.05 -12.22 1.63
N SER A 624 -10.28 -13.16 0.70
CA SER A 624 -9.56 -13.17 -0.58
C SER A 624 -9.80 -11.90 -1.39
N GLY A 625 -11.06 -11.46 -1.51
CA GLY A 625 -11.38 -10.21 -2.19
C GLY A 625 -10.73 -8.98 -1.54
N PHE A 626 -10.74 -8.94 -0.20
CA PHE A 626 -10.15 -7.88 0.61
C PHE A 626 -8.63 -7.78 0.36
N HIS A 627 -7.93 -8.91 0.38
CA HIS A 627 -6.49 -8.95 0.11
C HIS A 627 -6.16 -8.67 -1.37
N ALA A 628 -6.94 -9.21 -2.31
CA ALA A 628 -6.78 -8.93 -3.74
C ALA A 628 -6.88 -7.43 -4.03
N ALA A 629 -7.93 -6.77 -3.53
CA ALA A 629 -8.10 -5.33 -3.69
C ALA A 629 -6.94 -4.54 -3.07
N ALA A 630 -6.50 -4.92 -1.87
CA ALA A 630 -5.35 -4.30 -1.21
C ALA A 630 -4.06 -4.40 -2.05
N ARG A 631 -3.77 -5.57 -2.63
CA ARG A 631 -2.60 -5.75 -3.51
C ARG A 631 -2.75 -5.01 -4.84
N CYS A 632 -3.95 -4.91 -5.40
CA CYS A 632 -4.16 -4.12 -6.62
C CYS A 632 -3.92 -2.62 -6.42
N VAL A 633 -4.36 -2.04 -5.30
CA VAL A 633 -4.18 -0.60 -5.02
C VAL A 633 -2.81 -0.25 -4.44
N SER A 634 -2.03 -1.23 -3.95
CA SER A 634 -0.72 -1.00 -3.32
C SER A 634 0.32 -0.39 -4.25
N GLY A 635 0.18 -0.60 -5.56
CA GLY A 635 1.21 -0.23 -6.52
C GLY A 635 2.44 -1.15 -6.50
N GLY A 636 2.41 -2.27 -5.77
CA GLY A 636 3.45 -3.30 -5.68
C GLY A 636 3.13 -4.58 -6.48
N PRO A 637 3.91 -5.68 -6.27
CA PRO A 637 3.67 -6.97 -6.92
C PRO A 637 2.44 -7.69 -6.36
N ILE A 638 1.96 -8.72 -7.06
CA ILE A 638 0.91 -9.63 -6.59
C ILE A 638 1.44 -11.07 -6.64
N TYR A 639 1.60 -11.67 -5.46
CA TYR A 639 1.92 -13.08 -5.30
C TYR A 639 0.71 -13.82 -4.73
N ILE A 640 0.31 -14.92 -5.36
CA ILE A 640 -0.64 -15.86 -4.80
C ILE A 640 0.11 -17.04 -4.15
N THR A 641 -0.49 -17.63 -3.12
CA THR A 641 0.07 -18.81 -2.41
C THR A 641 -1.02 -19.84 -2.14
N ASP A 642 -1.87 -20.03 -3.15
CA ASP A 642 -2.98 -20.96 -3.12
C ASP A 642 -2.50 -22.40 -2.92
N VAL A 643 -3.26 -23.16 -2.14
CA VAL A 643 -3.12 -24.61 -2.08
C VAL A 643 -3.30 -25.16 -3.51
N PRO A 644 -2.42 -26.06 -3.99
CA PRO A 644 -2.52 -26.60 -5.35
C PRO A 644 -3.92 -27.13 -5.68
N GLY A 645 -4.50 -26.63 -6.77
CA GLY A 645 -5.85 -27.00 -7.23
C GLY A 645 -7.00 -26.24 -6.57
N GLN A 646 -6.74 -25.36 -5.60
CA GLN A 646 -7.75 -24.53 -4.94
C GLN A 646 -7.55 -23.07 -5.31
N HIS A 647 -8.18 -22.65 -6.42
CA HIS A 647 -8.00 -21.31 -6.98
C HIS A 647 -9.33 -20.62 -7.25
N ASN A 648 -9.41 -19.32 -6.93
CA ASN A 648 -10.52 -18.48 -7.35
C ASN A 648 -10.19 -17.78 -8.67
N LEU A 649 -10.55 -18.43 -9.78
CA LEU A 649 -10.24 -17.94 -11.13
C LEU A 649 -10.87 -16.59 -11.43
N ASP A 650 -12.07 -16.33 -10.92
CA ASP A 650 -12.77 -15.06 -11.18
C ASP A 650 -12.12 -13.90 -10.43
N LEU A 651 -11.60 -14.14 -9.23
CA LEU A 651 -10.81 -13.15 -8.52
C LEU A 651 -9.46 -12.90 -9.21
N ILE A 652 -8.76 -13.95 -9.65
CA ILE A 652 -7.49 -13.82 -10.40
C ILE A 652 -7.70 -12.98 -11.67
N LYS A 653 -8.80 -13.21 -12.40
CA LYS A 653 -9.15 -12.41 -13.59
C LYS A 653 -9.45 -10.95 -13.28
N GLN A 654 -9.88 -10.59 -12.07
CA GLN A 654 -10.08 -9.18 -11.70
C GLN A 654 -8.75 -8.44 -11.47
N MET A 655 -7.69 -9.15 -11.09
CA MET A 655 -6.37 -8.58 -10.82
C MET A 655 -5.44 -8.57 -12.04
N THR A 656 -5.66 -9.47 -12.99
CA THR A 656 -4.70 -9.80 -14.06
C THR A 656 -5.29 -9.76 -15.47
N GLY A 657 -4.48 -9.67 -16.52
CA GLY A 657 -4.92 -9.88 -17.90
C GLY A 657 -3.81 -10.41 -18.81
N PRO A 658 -4.15 -11.08 -19.93
CA PRO A 658 -3.19 -11.60 -20.87
C PRO A 658 -2.68 -10.48 -21.77
N THR A 659 -1.38 -10.48 -22.00
CA THR A 659 -0.72 -9.70 -23.05
C THR A 659 -0.94 -10.37 -24.41
N ILE A 660 -0.70 -9.64 -25.49
CA ILE A 660 -0.73 -10.19 -26.86
C ILE A 660 0.29 -11.32 -27.11
N ARG A 661 1.24 -11.51 -26.20
CA ARG A 661 2.23 -12.60 -26.23
C ARG A 661 1.89 -13.74 -25.26
N GLY A 662 0.70 -13.74 -24.67
CA GLY A 662 0.22 -14.81 -23.80
C GLY A 662 0.76 -14.80 -22.36
N LYS A 663 1.50 -13.75 -21.96
CA LYS A 663 1.90 -13.54 -20.55
C LYS A 663 0.73 -12.99 -19.73
N THR A 664 0.63 -13.37 -18.46
CA THR A 664 -0.33 -12.78 -17.51
C THR A 664 0.32 -11.62 -16.77
N VAL A 665 -0.27 -10.43 -16.87
CA VAL A 665 0.20 -9.21 -16.17
C VAL A 665 -0.82 -8.70 -15.17
N ILE A 666 -0.34 -8.03 -14.12
CA ILE A 666 -1.16 -7.30 -13.13
C ILE A 666 -1.35 -5.84 -13.55
N PHE A 667 -2.35 -5.18 -12.97
CA PHE A 667 -2.64 -3.76 -13.25
C PHE A 667 -2.16 -2.85 -12.12
N ARG A 668 -0.84 -2.77 -11.97
CA ARG A 668 -0.17 -1.99 -10.93
C ARG A 668 -0.29 -0.46 -11.18
N PRO A 669 -0.86 0.34 -10.25
CA PRO A 669 -0.83 1.79 -10.33
C PRO A 669 0.60 2.36 -10.40
N SER A 670 0.73 3.58 -10.92
CA SER A 670 2.06 4.23 -11.07
C SER A 670 2.63 4.69 -9.73
N VAL A 671 1.77 5.01 -8.77
CA VAL A 671 2.14 5.49 -7.44
C VAL A 671 1.79 4.47 -6.38
N VAL A 672 2.68 4.30 -5.41
CA VAL A 672 2.49 3.42 -4.25
C VAL A 672 1.22 3.83 -3.49
N GLY A 673 0.37 2.86 -3.19
CA GLY A 673 -0.81 3.02 -2.37
C GLY A 673 -0.45 3.20 -0.89
N LYS A 674 -1.07 4.17 -0.23
CA LYS A 674 -0.86 4.46 1.20
C LYS A 674 -2.14 4.99 1.84
N THR A 675 -2.21 4.95 3.17
CA THR A 675 -3.32 5.60 3.87
C THR A 675 -3.37 7.10 3.55
N ILE A 676 -4.55 7.67 3.44
CA ILE A 676 -4.75 9.14 3.33
C ILE A 676 -5.08 9.79 4.68
N ASP A 677 -5.31 8.97 5.72
CA ASP A 677 -5.73 9.40 7.05
C ASP A 677 -4.65 8.98 8.08
N PRO A 678 -3.49 9.67 8.16
CA PRO A 678 -2.35 9.22 8.95
C PRO A 678 -2.58 9.24 10.47
N TYR A 679 -3.64 9.89 10.96
CA TYR A 679 -3.94 10.01 12.40
C TYR A 679 -5.14 9.18 12.86
N THR A 680 -5.83 8.52 11.94
CA THR A 680 -6.95 7.63 12.29
C THR A 680 -6.36 6.35 12.86
N GLY A 681 -6.71 5.99 14.10
CA GLY A 681 -6.23 4.77 14.74
C GLY A 681 -6.92 3.51 14.20
N TYR A 682 -6.31 2.34 14.44
CA TYR A 682 -6.89 1.03 14.09
C TYR A 682 -8.26 0.81 14.79
N ASP A 683 -8.41 1.42 15.97
CA ASP A 683 -9.57 1.24 16.86
C ASP A 683 -10.53 2.46 16.85
N ASP A 684 -10.33 3.41 15.93
CA ASP A 684 -11.18 4.62 15.80
C ASP A 684 -12.48 4.35 14.99
N ASP A 685 -12.75 3.10 14.60
CA ASP A 685 -13.94 2.70 13.82
C ASP A 685 -14.13 3.44 12.49
N GLY A 686 -13.03 3.77 11.82
CA GLY A 686 -13.04 4.34 10.48
C GLY A 686 -12.78 3.30 9.38
N LEU A 687 -13.29 3.55 8.19
CA LEU A 687 -12.88 2.83 6.98
C LEU A 687 -11.42 3.18 6.64
N LEU A 688 -10.60 2.17 6.42
CA LEU A 688 -9.25 2.39 5.89
C LEU A 688 -9.34 2.80 4.43
N LYS A 689 -8.78 3.97 4.11
CA LYS A 689 -8.74 4.55 2.77
C LYS A 689 -7.31 4.53 2.25
N VAL A 690 -7.07 3.76 1.19
CA VAL A 690 -5.77 3.62 0.53
C VAL A 690 -5.79 4.39 -0.79
N GLY A 691 -5.11 5.54 -0.82
CA GLY A 691 -5.01 6.41 -1.98
C GLY A 691 -3.83 6.04 -2.88
N SER A 692 -4.06 6.03 -4.19
CA SER A 692 -3.06 5.87 -5.25
C SER A 692 -3.50 6.63 -6.51
N TYR A 693 -2.65 6.70 -7.53
CA TYR A 693 -3.06 7.09 -8.88
C TYR A 693 -2.18 6.44 -9.94
N HIS A 694 -2.70 6.37 -11.16
CA HIS A 694 -1.98 5.87 -12.32
C HIS A 694 -1.80 6.94 -13.40
N GLY A 695 -0.63 7.00 -14.03
CA GLY A 695 -0.28 8.00 -15.04
C GLY A 695 0.55 9.16 -14.50
N ALA A 696 0.69 10.21 -15.30
CA ALA A 696 1.50 11.39 -14.96
C ALA A 696 0.88 12.19 -13.80
N ALA A 697 1.71 12.96 -13.10
CA ALA A 697 1.21 13.93 -12.13
C ALA A 697 0.23 14.90 -12.82
N VAL A 698 -0.77 15.40 -12.09
CA VAL A 698 -1.82 16.34 -12.55
C VAL A 698 -2.87 15.72 -13.49
N THR A 699 -2.48 14.87 -14.45
CA THR A 699 -3.39 14.28 -15.45
C THR A 699 -3.68 12.81 -15.25
N GLY A 700 -3.05 12.18 -14.26
CA GLY A 700 -3.27 10.79 -13.89
C GLY A 700 -4.70 10.52 -13.42
N THR A 701 -5.01 9.24 -13.25
CA THR A 701 -6.31 8.74 -12.79
C THR A 701 -6.22 8.36 -11.30
N PRO A 702 -6.83 9.15 -10.40
CA PRO A 702 -6.94 8.83 -8.98
C PRO A 702 -7.69 7.52 -8.70
N ILE A 703 -7.16 6.73 -7.77
CA ILE A 703 -7.72 5.46 -7.30
C ILE A 703 -7.80 5.49 -5.78
N LEU A 704 -8.92 5.06 -5.22
CA LEU A 704 -9.14 4.93 -3.79
C LEU A 704 -9.67 3.53 -3.46
N GLY A 705 -8.84 2.72 -2.79
CA GLY A 705 -9.30 1.49 -2.16
C GLY A 705 -9.89 1.81 -0.79
N VAL A 706 -11.06 1.27 -0.47
CA VAL A 706 -11.73 1.45 0.81
C VAL A 706 -11.97 0.09 1.45
N PHE A 707 -11.58 -0.06 2.70
CA PHE A 707 -11.54 -1.34 3.42
C PHE A 707 -12.17 -1.19 4.80
N ASN A 708 -13.13 -2.06 5.12
CA ASN A 708 -13.64 -2.14 6.48
C ASN A 708 -12.70 -2.99 7.34
N ILE A 709 -11.90 -2.32 8.16
CA ILE A 709 -10.98 -2.94 9.11
C ILE A 709 -11.56 -3.10 10.52
N SER A 710 -12.80 -2.67 10.75
CA SER A 710 -13.46 -2.78 12.05
C SER A 710 -14.19 -4.11 12.20
N ALA A 711 -14.68 -4.39 13.42
CA ALA A 711 -15.47 -5.57 13.72
C ALA A 711 -16.99 -5.39 13.42
N ARG A 712 -17.38 -4.28 12.79
CA ARG A 712 -18.79 -3.92 12.51
C ARG A 712 -18.98 -3.35 11.11
N PRO A 713 -20.20 -3.37 10.54
CA PRO A 713 -20.49 -2.61 9.33
C PRO A 713 -20.26 -1.12 9.55
N LEU A 714 -19.71 -0.43 8.55
CA LEU A 714 -19.45 1.02 8.59
C LEU A 714 -19.98 1.69 7.33
N THR A 715 -20.52 2.89 7.50
CA THR A 715 -20.95 3.78 6.43
C THR A 715 -20.20 5.11 6.57
N GLU A 716 -19.54 5.59 5.53
CA GLU A 716 -18.89 6.90 5.51
C GLU A 716 -19.27 7.72 4.27
N ILE A 717 -19.22 9.04 4.41
CA ILE A 717 -19.30 9.98 3.27
C ILE A 717 -17.88 10.45 2.95
N ILE A 718 -17.38 10.08 1.77
CA ILE A 718 -16.00 10.35 1.33
C ILE A 718 -16.02 11.40 0.21
N PRO A 719 -15.45 12.60 0.40
CA PRO A 719 -15.43 13.63 -0.63
C PRO A 719 -14.45 13.27 -1.76
N LEU A 720 -14.74 13.69 -3.00
CA LEU A 720 -13.83 13.54 -4.14
C LEU A 720 -12.42 14.13 -3.87
N THR A 721 -12.31 15.15 -3.02
CA THR A 721 -11.01 15.74 -2.63
C THR A 721 -10.13 14.79 -1.80
N SER A 722 -10.65 13.69 -1.28
CA SER A 722 -9.86 12.65 -0.59
C SER A 722 -9.06 11.77 -1.56
N PHE A 723 -9.37 11.80 -2.86
CA PHE A 723 -8.67 11.01 -3.87
C PHE A 723 -7.33 11.66 -4.21
N SER A 724 -6.24 10.89 -4.10
CA SER A 724 -4.90 11.36 -4.42
C SER A 724 -4.78 11.77 -5.90
N GLY A 725 -4.41 13.02 -6.16
CA GLY A 725 -4.24 13.55 -7.52
C GLY A 725 -5.47 14.27 -8.09
N VAL A 726 -6.57 14.36 -7.35
CA VAL A 726 -7.73 15.20 -7.75
C VAL A 726 -7.37 16.68 -7.71
N LEU A 727 -7.80 17.42 -8.73
CA LEU A 727 -7.61 18.86 -8.87
C LEU A 727 -8.94 19.60 -8.89
N ARG A 728 -9.03 20.69 -8.12
CA ARG A 728 -10.24 21.53 -8.04
C ARG A 728 -10.66 22.15 -9.37
N SER A 729 -9.73 22.31 -10.31
CA SER A 729 -9.97 22.89 -11.64
C SER A 729 -10.53 21.88 -12.66
N MET A 730 -10.52 20.59 -12.35
CA MET A 730 -10.96 19.52 -13.25
C MET A 730 -12.33 18.98 -12.87
N ARG A 731 -12.95 18.28 -13.82
CA ARG A 731 -14.16 17.49 -13.61
C ARG A 731 -13.85 16.01 -13.75
N TYR A 732 -14.61 15.20 -13.03
CA TYR A 732 -14.41 13.76 -12.94
C TYR A 732 -15.72 13.02 -13.10
N VAL A 733 -15.63 11.76 -13.53
CA VAL A 733 -16.63 10.74 -13.19
C VAL A 733 -15.99 9.73 -12.25
N ILE A 734 -16.74 9.28 -11.26
CA ILE A 734 -16.29 8.28 -10.30
C ILE A 734 -16.94 6.94 -10.65
N ARG A 735 -16.16 5.87 -10.72
CA ARG A 735 -16.67 4.51 -10.95
C ARG A 735 -16.39 3.62 -9.74
N ALA A 736 -17.38 2.85 -9.31
CA ALA A 736 -17.21 1.78 -8.33
C ALA A 736 -16.84 0.45 -9.03
N HIS A 737 -15.87 -0.28 -8.51
CA HIS A 737 -15.49 -1.59 -9.05
C HIS A 737 -16.60 -2.63 -8.81
N SER A 738 -17.13 -2.69 -7.58
CA SER A 738 -18.12 -3.68 -7.15
C SER A 738 -19.38 -3.73 -8.02
N THR A 739 -19.93 -2.58 -8.41
CA THR A 739 -21.20 -2.48 -9.16
C THR A 739 -21.01 -2.06 -10.62
N GLY A 740 -19.83 -1.55 -10.98
CA GLY A 740 -19.54 -0.93 -12.26
C GLY A 740 -20.33 0.35 -12.56
N LYS A 741 -21.11 0.87 -11.59
CA LYS A 741 -21.84 2.14 -11.74
C LYS A 741 -20.85 3.31 -11.81
N VAL A 742 -21.26 4.34 -12.54
CA VAL A 742 -20.49 5.57 -12.77
C VAL A 742 -21.32 6.76 -12.29
N SER A 743 -20.69 7.76 -11.68
CA SER A 743 -21.35 9.00 -11.29
C SER A 743 -21.66 9.87 -12.51
N SER A 744 -22.52 10.88 -12.33
CA SER A 744 -22.56 12.01 -13.26
C SER A 744 -21.23 12.79 -13.22
N PRO A 745 -20.94 13.65 -14.23
CA PRO A 745 -19.80 14.55 -14.19
C PRO A 745 -19.84 15.49 -12.99
N VAL A 746 -18.86 15.39 -12.10
CA VAL A 746 -18.78 16.13 -10.85
C VAL A 746 -17.52 17.01 -10.75
N SER A 747 -17.63 18.12 -10.05
CA SER A 747 -16.51 19.00 -9.68
C SER A 747 -16.21 18.84 -8.18
N PRO A 748 -14.93 18.85 -7.76
CA PRO A 748 -14.58 18.80 -6.35
C PRO A 748 -15.26 19.91 -5.53
N GLY A 749 -15.88 19.53 -4.41
CA GLY A 749 -16.59 20.44 -3.49
C GLY A 749 -18.09 20.56 -3.73
N ALA A 750 -18.62 20.01 -4.83
CA ALA A 750 -20.07 19.87 -5.00
C ALA A 750 -20.61 18.73 -4.09
N PRO A 751 -21.83 18.79 -3.54
CA PRO A 751 -22.39 17.71 -2.73
C PRO A 751 -22.40 16.34 -3.44
N ALA A 752 -22.80 16.32 -4.72
CA ALA A 752 -22.78 15.11 -5.55
C ALA A 752 -21.37 14.55 -5.81
N SER A 753 -20.31 15.31 -5.52
CA SER A 753 -18.92 14.83 -5.62
C SER A 753 -18.47 14.02 -4.40
N ALA A 754 -19.26 13.93 -3.34
CA ALA A 754 -19.01 13.00 -2.24
C ALA A 754 -19.64 11.63 -2.53
N LEU A 755 -19.02 10.56 -2.03
CA LEU A 755 -19.49 9.20 -2.13
C LEU A 755 -20.02 8.72 -0.79
N THR A 756 -21.22 8.15 -0.77
CA THR A 756 -21.65 7.33 0.37
C THR A 756 -21.17 5.91 0.16
N VAL A 757 -20.36 5.43 1.10
CA VAL A 757 -19.72 4.11 1.05
C VAL A 757 -20.12 3.32 2.28
N SER A 758 -20.82 2.21 2.07
CA SER A 758 -21.27 1.27 3.11
C SER A 758 -20.59 -0.08 2.89
N LEU A 759 -19.86 -0.56 3.91
CA LEU A 759 -19.13 -1.82 3.85
C LEU A 759 -19.46 -2.65 5.09
N ASP A 760 -19.87 -3.90 4.86
CA ASP A 760 -19.96 -4.91 5.92
C ASP A 760 -18.57 -5.26 6.47
N VAL A 761 -18.50 -6.02 7.56
CA VAL A 761 -17.25 -6.56 8.10
C VAL A 761 -16.52 -7.32 6.98
N ARG A 762 -15.20 -7.12 6.86
CA ARG A 762 -14.37 -7.67 5.75
C ARG A 762 -14.70 -7.09 4.37
N GLY A 763 -15.63 -6.14 4.29
CA GLY A 763 -16.03 -5.48 3.06
C GLY A 763 -14.92 -4.58 2.51
N TYR A 764 -14.90 -4.46 1.19
CA TYR A 764 -14.00 -3.57 0.46
C TYR A 764 -14.65 -3.08 -0.83
N ASP A 765 -14.16 -1.97 -1.37
CA ASP A 765 -14.43 -1.55 -2.75
C ASP A 765 -13.25 -0.72 -3.28
N ILE A 766 -13.19 -0.56 -4.60
CA ILE A 766 -12.25 0.36 -5.25
C ILE A 766 -13.05 1.35 -6.07
N PHE A 767 -12.82 2.63 -5.77
CA PHE A 767 -13.34 3.74 -6.53
C PHE A 767 -12.24 4.34 -7.39
N THR A 768 -12.56 4.67 -8.63
CA THR A 768 -11.62 5.34 -9.54
C THR A 768 -12.26 6.62 -10.07
N ALA A 769 -11.59 7.75 -9.90
CA ALA A 769 -12.03 9.05 -10.40
C ALA A 769 -11.32 9.32 -11.73
N TYR A 770 -12.06 9.26 -12.83
CA TYR A 770 -11.50 9.48 -14.17
C TYR A 770 -11.62 10.96 -14.55
N PRO A 771 -10.49 11.64 -14.86
CA PRO A 771 -10.53 13.01 -15.34
C PRO A 771 -11.27 13.09 -16.68
N LEU A 772 -12.10 14.10 -16.86
CA LEU A 772 -12.92 14.28 -18.05
C LEU A 772 -12.30 15.25 -19.05
N SER A 773 -12.36 14.86 -20.33
CA SER A 773 -12.14 15.76 -21.47
C SER A 773 -13.48 16.26 -21.99
N SER A 774 -13.60 17.57 -22.23
CA SER A 774 -14.79 18.19 -22.84
C SER A 774 -14.59 18.49 -24.32
N PHE A 775 -15.65 18.27 -25.08
CA PHE A 775 -15.81 18.71 -26.47
C PHE A 775 -17.13 19.47 -26.60
N ASP A 776 -17.11 20.58 -27.34
CA ASP A 776 -18.31 21.33 -27.65
C ASP A 776 -18.90 20.80 -28.96
N SER A 777 -20.16 20.36 -28.93
CA SER A 777 -20.95 19.93 -30.08
C SER A 777 -22.00 20.97 -30.40
N GLU A 778 -22.22 21.20 -31.70
CA GLU A 778 -23.20 22.16 -32.19
C GLU A 778 -24.64 21.75 -31.84
N VAL A 779 -24.93 20.44 -31.88
CA VAL A 779 -26.27 19.91 -31.64
C VAL A 779 -26.51 19.33 -30.25
N LYS A 780 -25.47 18.80 -29.58
CA LYS A 780 -25.59 18.10 -28.28
C LYS A 780 -25.05 18.92 -27.11
N GLY A 781 -24.51 20.10 -27.36
CA GLY A 781 -23.85 20.95 -26.37
C GLY A 781 -22.54 20.32 -25.89
N LYS A 782 -22.25 20.45 -24.59
CA LYS A 782 -20.98 19.94 -24.04
C LYS A 782 -21.00 18.42 -23.86
N VAL A 783 -20.11 17.72 -24.55
CA VAL A 783 -19.89 16.28 -24.43
C VAL A 783 -18.66 16.02 -23.56
N TRP A 784 -18.85 15.25 -22.48
CA TRP A 784 -17.77 14.84 -21.58
C TRP A 784 -17.36 13.40 -21.84
N THR A 785 -16.06 13.16 -21.82
CA THR A 785 -15.49 11.86 -22.20
C THR A 785 -14.37 11.45 -21.24
N ALA A 786 -14.22 10.16 -21.01
CA ALA A 786 -13.10 9.60 -20.26
C ALA A 786 -12.75 8.18 -20.74
N ASN A 787 -11.46 7.85 -20.70
CA ASN A 787 -10.97 6.50 -20.93
C ASN A 787 -10.93 5.74 -19.61
N LEU A 788 -11.77 4.70 -19.47
CA LEU A 788 -11.91 3.96 -18.22
C LEU A 788 -10.91 2.79 -18.10
N GLY A 789 -10.06 2.58 -19.11
CA GLY A 789 -9.14 1.45 -19.16
C GLY A 789 -9.89 0.13 -19.29
N LEU A 790 -9.38 -0.94 -18.68
CA LEU A 790 -10.05 -2.23 -18.68
C LEU A 790 -11.09 -2.30 -17.54
N VAL A 791 -12.38 -2.13 -17.86
CA VAL A 791 -13.46 -2.28 -16.89
C VAL A 791 -13.56 -3.72 -16.40
N GLY A 792 -14.06 -3.93 -15.19
CA GLY A 792 -14.11 -5.25 -14.55
C GLY A 792 -12.78 -5.70 -13.93
N LYS A 793 -11.70 -4.91 -14.09
CA LYS A 793 -10.45 -5.07 -13.33
C LYS A 793 -10.46 -4.12 -12.13
N MET A 794 -9.93 -4.59 -10.99
CA MET A 794 -9.86 -3.82 -9.74
C MET A 794 -9.16 -2.47 -9.91
N THR A 795 -8.08 -2.43 -10.69
CA THR A 795 -7.31 -1.21 -11.02
C THR A 795 -7.16 -1.05 -12.53
N GLY A 796 -8.26 -1.25 -13.27
CA GLY A 796 -8.29 -1.27 -14.73
C GLY A 796 -7.71 -0.05 -15.47
N ALA A 797 -7.73 1.12 -14.83
CA ALA A 797 -7.06 2.32 -15.34
C ALA A 797 -5.55 2.11 -15.56
N ALA A 798 -4.92 1.26 -14.73
CA ALA A 798 -3.51 0.92 -14.84
C ALA A 798 -3.17 -0.01 -16.02
N ALA A 799 -4.16 -0.39 -16.83
CA ALA A 799 -3.93 -1.05 -18.11
C ALA A 799 -3.52 -0.06 -19.22
N ILE A 800 -3.81 1.23 -19.05
CA ILE A 800 -3.54 2.29 -20.03
C ILE A 800 -2.07 2.68 -19.94
N LEU A 801 -1.32 2.51 -21.03
CA LEU A 801 0.07 2.99 -21.12
C LEU A 801 0.12 4.41 -21.69
N ASN A 802 -0.75 4.69 -22.66
CA ASN A 802 -0.92 6.02 -23.24
C ASN A 802 -2.38 6.19 -23.70
N SER A 803 -2.88 7.42 -23.61
CA SER A 803 -4.22 7.80 -24.06
C SER A 803 -4.23 9.25 -24.53
N ASP A 804 -4.80 9.49 -25.70
CA ASP A 804 -4.94 10.82 -26.27
C ASP A 804 -6.34 10.99 -26.87
N PHE A 805 -6.98 12.12 -26.57
CA PHE A 805 -8.26 12.51 -27.15
C PHE A 805 -8.07 13.71 -28.07
N MET A 806 -8.66 13.66 -29.26
CA MET A 806 -8.58 14.73 -30.25
C MET A 806 -9.97 14.97 -30.88
N LEU A 807 -10.37 16.24 -30.98
CA LEU A 807 -11.49 16.63 -31.84
C LEU A 807 -10.98 16.77 -33.28
N ARG A 808 -11.56 16.01 -34.20
CA ARG A 808 -11.27 16.07 -35.62
C ARG A 808 -12.06 17.20 -36.27
N HIS A 809 -11.61 17.61 -37.45
CA HIS A 809 -12.28 18.66 -38.24
C HIS A 809 -13.67 18.25 -38.73
N ASP A 810 -13.96 16.95 -38.81
CA ASP A 810 -15.23 16.37 -39.26
C ASP A 810 -16.25 16.19 -38.11
N GLY A 811 -16.08 16.89 -36.98
CA GLY A 811 -17.00 16.83 -35.84
C GLY A 811 -16.95 15.53 -35.03
N LYS A 812 -15.93 14.70 -35.25
CA LYS A 812 -15.74 13.41 -34.56
C LYS A 812 -14.67 13.50 -33.48
N VAL A 813 -14.90 12.84 -32.36
CA VAL A 813 -13.88 12.67 -31.31
C VAL A 813 -13.11 11.38 -31.57
N GLU A 814 -11.79 11.46 -31.58
CA GLU A 814 -10.88 10.33 -31.72
C GLU A 814 -10.15 10.10 -30.39
N LEU A 815 -10.24 8.86 -29.88
CA LEU A 815 -9.49 8.37 -28.73
C LEU A 815 -8.49 7.32 -29.19
N LYS A 816 -7.20 7.66 -29.12
CA LYS A 816 -6.10 6.71 -29.30
C LYS A 816 -5.66 6.17 -27.96
N THR A 817 -5.51 4.86 -27.85
CA THR A 817 -5.09 4.21 -26.60
C THR A 817 -4.10 3.10 -26.87
N ARG A 818 -3.07 3.02 -26.03
CA ARG A 818 -2.20 1.85 -25.93
C ARG A 818 -2.45 1.11 -24.62
N LEU A 819 -2.75 -0.18 -24.72
CA LEU A 819 -3.03 -1.05 -23.58
C LEU A 819 -1.93 -2.10 -23.41
N LYS A 820 -1.61 -2.42 -22.15
CA LYS A 820 -0.66 -3.50 -21.82
C LYS A 820 -1.25 -4.91 -21.95
N ALA A 821 -2.57 -5.04 -21.97
CA ALA A 821 -3.26 -6.32 -21.96
C ALA A 821 -4.55 -6.25 -22.79
N LEU A 822 -5.03 -7.42 -23.21
CA LEU A 822 -6.21 -7.56 -24.08
C LEU A 822 -7.54 -7.34 -23.35
N GLY A 823 -7.64 -7.53 -22.03
CA GLY A 823 -8.94 -7.55 -21.34
C GLY A 823 -9.71 -8.84 -21.68
N VAL A 824 -9.94 -9.69 -20.69
CA VAL A 824 -10.32 -11.10 -20.91
C VAL A 824 -11.82 -11.28 -21.13
N LEU A 825 -12.23 -11.97 -22.20
CA LEU A 825 -13.48 -12.72 -22.25
C LEU A 825 -13.14 -14.21 -22.22
N GLY A 826 -13.29 -14.82 -21.05
CA GLY A 826 -12.88 -16.21 -20.84
C GLY A 826 -13.77 -17.15 -21.65
N ARG A 827 -13.20 -17.88 -22.61
CA ARG A 827 -13.83 -19.07 -23.16
C ARG A 827 -13.82 -20.19 -22.10
N ASN A 828 -14.97 -20.83 -21.95
CA ASN A 828 -15.22 -22.13 -21.30
C ASN A 828 -15.45 -22.15 -19.78
N SER A 829 -16.72 -22.01 -19.37
CA SER A 829 -17.36 -22.85 -18.35
C SER A 829 -18.88 -22.71 -18.45
N TRP A 830 -19.46 -23.25 -19.54
CA TRP A 830 -20.89 -23.56 -19.55
C TRP A 830 -21.04 -24.89 -18.80
N HIS A 831 -21.07 -24.85 -17.47
CA HIS A 831 -21.59 -25.94 -16.64
C HIS A 831 -22.43 -25.34 -15.53
N LEU A 832 -23.69 -25.79 -15.48
CA LEU A 832 -24.71 -25.35 -14.54
C LEU A 832 -24.25 -25.47 -13.09
N LEU A 833 -24.40 -24.39 -12.32
CA LEU A 833 -24.78 -24.51 -10.91
C LEU A 833 -25.91 -23.51 -10.61
N THR A 834 -27.08 -24.07 -10.42
CA THR A 834 -28.27 -23.47 -9.82
C THR A 834 -27.95 -22.91 -8.43
N LYS A 835 -27.94 -21.58 -8.30
CA LYS A 835 -28.53 -20.75 -7.22
C LYS A 835 -27.89 -19.35 -7.27
N GLY A 836 -28.60 -18.39 -7.88
CA GLY A 836 -28.47 -16.95 -7.57
C GLY A 836 -27.10 -16.28 -7.71
N ILE A 837 -26.26 -16.66 -8.67
CA ILE A 837 -24.96 -15.99 -8.91
C ILE A 837 -25.09 -14.97 -10.04
N VAL A 838 -24.71 -13.72 -9.75
CA VAL A 838 -24.56 -12.61 -10.69
C VAL A 838 -23.65 -13.03 -11.84
N LEU A 839 -24.10 -12.83 -13.09
CA LEU A 839 -23.29 -13.00 -14.30
C LEU A 839 -21.94 -12.29 -14.11
N THR A 840 -20.86 -13.08 -13.99
CA THR A 840 -19.49 -12.58 -13.82
C THR A 840 -19.11 -11.74 -15.04
N ARG A 841 -18.90 -10.45 -14.80
CA ARG A 841 -18.56 -9.48 -15.85
C ARG A 841 -17.15 -9.74 -16.35
N PHE A 842 -17.04 -9.96 -17.65
CA PHE A 842 -15.76 -10.12 -18.31
C PHE A 842 -15.13 -8.76 -18.61
N PRO A 843 -13.82 -8.61 -18.39
CA PRO A 843 -13.17 -7.33 -18.55
C PRO A 843 -13.03 -6.87 -20.00
N MET A 844 -13.58 -5.70 -20.29
CA MET A 844 -13.58 -5.03 -21.61
C MET A 844 -12.93 -3.64 -21.48
N LYS A 845 -12.51 -2.99 -22.57
CA LYS A 845 -12.12 -1.57 -22.49
C LYS A 845 -13.38 -0.73 -22.35
N GLY A 846 -13.43 0.12 -21.33
CA GLY A 846 -14.52 1.09 -21.14
C GLY A 846 -14.17 2.48 -21.65
N VAL A 847 -15.11 3.12 -22.34
CA VAL A 847 -15.07 4.55 -22.67
C VAL A 847 -16.35 5.20 -22.17
N TYR A 848 -16.22 6.22 -21.33
CA TYR A 848 -17.35 7.03 -20.89
C TYR A 848 -17.62 8.14 -21.91
N VAL A 849 -18.89 8.29 -22.32
CA VAL A 849 -19.38 9.39 -23.16
C VAL A 849 -20.70 9.89 -22.56
N SER A 850 -20.73 11.12 -22.05
CA SER A 850 -21.90 11.65 -21.33
C SER A 850 -23.18 11.69 -22.17
N LYS A 851 -23.04 11.74 -23.49
CA LYS A 851 -24.13 11.78 -24.48
C LYS A 851 -24.34 10.46 -25.21
N LEU A 852 -23.76 9.35 -24.73
CA LEU A 852 -23.93 8.03 -25.36
C LEU A 852 -25.40 7.61 -25.56
N PRO A 853 -26.37 7.92 -24.67
CA PRO A 853 -27.77 7.56 -24.92
C PRO A 853 -28.40 8.21 -26.15
N GLU A 854 -27.75 9.25 -26.71
CA GLU A 854 -28.16 9.93 -27.95
C GLU A 854 -27.39 9.41 -29.18
N LEU A 855 -26.57 8.35 -29.03
CA LEU A 855 -25.73 7.75 -30.06
C LEU A 855 -26.01 6.24 -30.20
N THR A 856 -25.69 5.69 -31.36
CA THR A 856 -25.76 4.24 -31.66
C THR A 856 -24.39 3.71 -32.05
N ILE A 857 -24.11 2.44 -31.75
CA ILE A 857 -22.80 1.84 -32.07
C ILE A 857 -22.63 1.73 -33.59
N GLU A 858 -23.71 1.42 -34.30
CA GLU A 858 -23.71 1.17 -35.74
C GLU A 858 -23.46 2.43 -36.57
N ASP A 859 -24.07 3.56 -36.20
CA ASP A 859 -24.03 4.78 -37.01
C ASP A 859 -22.96 5.77 -36.53
N ASP A 860 -22.68 5.79 -35.22
CA ASP A 860 -21.86 6.86 -34.62
C ASP A 860 -20.44 6.43 -34.26
N PHE A 861 -20.13 5.12 -34.20
CA PHE A 861 -18.83 4.62 -33.74
C PHE A 861 -18.03 3.92 -34.82
N LEU A 862 -16.71 4.13 -34.78
CA LEU A 862 -15.73 3.36 -35.53
C LEU A 862 -14.60 2.96 -34.58
N VAL A 863 -14.41 1.66 -34.38
CA VAL A 863 -13.36 1.13 -33.52
C VAL A 863 -12.38 0.31 -34.34
N THR A 864 -11.09 0.58 -34.17
CA THR A 864 -10.02 -0.15 -34.87
C THR A 864 -8.94 -0.64 -33.91
N ILE A 865 -8.47 -1.86 -34.13
CA ILE A 865 -7.24 -2.39 -33.50
C ILE A 865 -6.20 -2.52 -34.61
N GLN A 866 -5.00 -1.97 -34.40
CA GLN A 866 -3.95 -1.95 -35.44
C GLN A 866 -4.45 -1.41 -36.80
N ASN A 867 -5.28 -0.37 -36.77
CA ASN A 867 -5.93 0.25 -37.94
C ASN A 867 -6.88 -0.67 -38.74
N GLN A 868 -7.26 -1.82 -38.20
CA GLN A 868 -8.28 -2.70 -38.78
C GLN A 868 -9.58 -2.57 -37.99
N VAL A 869 -10.70 -2.40 -38.70
CA VAL A 869 -12.03 -2.28 -38.08
C VAL A 869 -12.40 -3.58 -37.37
N ILE A 870 -12.82 -3.47 -36.11
CA ILE A 870 -13.21 -4.65 -35.32
C ILE A 870 -14.66 -5.07 -35.62
N PRO A 871 -15.05 -6.33 -35.38
CA PRO A 871 -16.44 -6.76 -35.54
C PRO A 871 -17.38 -6.01 -34.60
N VAL A 872 -18.51 -5.52 -35.10
CA VAL A 872 -19.47 -4.69 -34.33
C VAL A 872 -19.95 -5.40 -33.05
N HIS A 873 -20.14 -6.72 -33.09
CA HIS A 873 -20.59 -7.51 -31.93
C HIS A 873 -19.56 -7.64 -30.80
N THR A 874 -18.36 -7.08 -30.96
CA THR A 874 -17.35 -6.93 -29.90
C THR A 874 -17.44 -5.57 -29.20
N VAL A 875 -18.36 -4.71 -29.62
CA VAL A 875 -18.66 -3.41 -29.00
C VAL A 875 -20.08 -3.47 -28.44
N SER A 876 -20.28 -2.96 -27.24
CA SER A 876 -21.60 -2.92 -26.59
C SER A 876 -21.74 -1.72 -25.66
N ILE A 877 -22.97 -1.33 -25.35
CA ILE A 877 -23.24 -0.38 -24.25
C ILE A 877 -23.23 -1.19 -22.95
N SER A 878 -22.56 -0.67 -21.92
CA SER A 878 -22.44 -1.36 -20.62
C SER A 878 -23.82 -1.60 -20.01
N ASN A 879 -24.07 -2.85 -19.63
CA ASN A 879 -25.24 -3.22 -18.83
C ASN A 879 -25.27 -2.52 -17.45
N SER A 880 -24.14 -1.96 -17.02
CA SER A 880 -23.97 -1.32 -15.71
C SER A 880 -24.28 0.17 -15.75
N HIS A 881 -24.14 0.81 -16.92
CA HIS A 881 -24.28 2.24 -17.08
C HIS A 881 -24.46 2.62 -18.56
N SER A 882 -25.54 3.32 -18.90
CA SER A 882 -25.92 3.68 -20.28
C SER A 882 -24.99 4.71 -20.95
N SER A 883 -24.09 5.33 -20.20
CA SER A 883 -23.05 6.25 -20.72
C SER A 883 -21.67 5.61 -20.92
N VAL A 884 -21.55 4.28 -20.85
CA VAL A 884 -20.28 3.57 -21.02
C VAL A 884 -20.36 2.64 -22.22
N VAL A 885 -19.42 2.79 -23.16
CA VAL A 885 -19.17 1.81 -24.23
C VAL A 885 -18.13 0.81 -23.72
N GLU A 886 -18.39 -0.47 -23.91
CA GLU A 886 -17.48 -1.58 -23.62
C GLU A 886 -17.01 -2.23 -24.92
N ILE A 887 -15.69 -2.38 -25.05
CA ILE A 887 -15.03 -3.00 -26.21
C ILE A 887 -14.30 -4.25 -25.75
N ASP A 888 -14.71 -5.41 -26.26
CA ASP A 888 -14.07 -6.69 -26.04
C ASP A 888 -12.86 -6.87 -26.94
N VAL A 889 -11.75 -6.35 -26.45
CA VAL A 889 -10.48 -6.28 -27.18
C VAL A 889 -9.87 -7.67 -27.39
N GLU A 890 -10.05 -8.63 -26.45
CA GLU A 890 -9.57 -10.00 -26.65
C GLU A 890 -10.35 -10.72 -27.75
N LYS A 891 -11.69 -10.67 -27.72
CA LYS A 891 -12.49 -11.35 -28.75
C LYS A 891 -12.26 -10.75 -30.12
N ALA A 892 -12.19 -9.42 -30.23
CA ALA A 892 -11.82 -8.75 -31.47
C ALA A 892 -10.46 -9.22 -31.97
N TRP A 893 -9.44 -9.24 -31.10
CA TRP A 893 -8.10 -9.71 -31.44
C TRP A 893 -8.09 -11.16 -31.97
N GLN A 894 -8.83 -12.05 -31.32
CA GLN A 894 -8.92 -13.48 -31.67
C GLN A 894 -9.67 -13.71 -32.98
N GLU A 895 -10.86 -13.12 -33.15
CA GLU A 895 -11.71 -13.31 -34.33
C GLU A 895 -11.08 -12.73 -35.61
N MET A 896 -10.35 -11.62 -35.46
CA MET A 896 -9.61 -11.01 -36.56
C MET A 896 -8.28 -11.70 -36.87
N GLY A 897 -7.83 -12.65 -36.02
CA GLY A 897 -6.55 -13.33 -36.18
C GLY A 897 -5.35 -12.39 -36.10
N LEU A 898 -5.42 -11.36 -35.26
CA LEU A 898 -4.35 -10.37 -35.13
C LEU A 898 -3.09 -10.96 -34.50
N HIS A 899 -1.94 -10.40 -34.88
CA HIS A 899 -0.63 -10.84 -34.40
C HIS A 899 0.14 -9.71 -33.72
N PRO A 900 0.97 -10.03 -32.70
CA PRO A 900 1.83 -9.02 -32.07
C PRO A 900 2.78 -8.38 -33.08
N GLY A 901 2.85 -7.06 -33.08
CA GLY A 901 3.87 -6.33 -33.82
C GLY A 901 5.22 -6.34 -33.10
N TRP A 902 6.01 -5.28 -33.33
CA TRP A 902 7.26 -5.04 -32.59
C TRP A 902 7.00 -4.69 -31.12
N SER A 903 5.91 -3.97 -30.84
CA SER A 903 5.49 -3.61 -29.48
C SER A 903 4.75 -4.77 -28.78
N ASN A 904 4.75 -4.76 -27.44
CA ASN A 904 3.96 -5.67 -26.59
C ASN A 904 2.55 -5.13 -26.31
N GLU A 905 2.22 -3.97 -26.87
CA GLU A 905 1.03 -3.19 -26.57
C GLU A 905 -0.08 -3.42 -27.60
N VAL A 906 -1.33 -3.26 -27.17
CA VAL A 906 -2.49 -3.20 -28.06
C VAL A 906 -2.76 -1.74 -28.40
N GLU A 907 -2.54 -1.36 -29.65
CA GLU A 907 -2.92 -0.03 -30.15
C GLU A 907 -4.35 -0.09 -30.67
N MET A 908 -5.22 0.73 -30.06
CA MET A 908 -6.62 0.81 -30.41
C MET A 908 -7.06 2.26 -30.57
N THR A 909 -7.90 2.51 -31.58
CA THR A 909 -8.51 3.81 -31.84
C THR A 909 -10.03 3.68 -31.78
N VAL A 910 -10.68 4.57 -31.04
CA VAL A 910 -12.14 4.70 -30.95
C VAL A 910 -12.50 6.07 -31.50
N ILE A 911 -13.27 6.11 -32.57
CA ILE A 911 -13.80 7.35 -33.15
C ILE A 911 -15.31 7.35 -32.92
N PHE A 912 -15.86 8.47 -32.47
CA PHE A 912 -17.31 8.64 -32.39
C PHE A 912 -17.76 10.04 -32.80
N ALA A 913 -18.88 10.12 -33.51
CA ALA A 913 -19.46 11.37 -33.96
C ALA A 913 -20.18 12.08 -32.80
N ILE A 914 -19.82 13.34 -32.54
CA ILE A 914 -20.59 14.21 -31.65
C ILE A 914 -21.48 15.16 -32.46
N ASP A 915 -20.99 15.57 -33.63
CA ASP A 915 -21.73 16.23 -34.68
C ASP A 915 -21.66 15.39 -35.97
N HIS A 916 -22.71 15.44 -36.78
CA HIS A 916 -22.66 14.93 -38.15
C HIS A 916 -22.40 16.13 -39.06
N GLU A 917 -21.52 15.99 -40.05
CA GLU A 917 -21.52 16.94 -41.16
C GLU A 917 -22.93 16.92 -41.77
N GLU A 918 -23.66 18.05 -41.67
CA GLU A 918 -24.75 18.30 -42.60
C GLU A 918 -24.17 18.13 -44.00
N ALA A 919 -24.79 17.28 -44.82
CA ALA A 919 -24.40 17.07 -46.19
C ALA A 919 -24.35 18.42 -46.91
N ALA A 920 -23.15 19.00 -46.99
CA ALA A 920 -22.89 20.28 -47.63
C ALA A 920 -22.88 20.12 -49.16
N TYR A 921 -23.97 19.58 -49.71
CA TYR A 921 -24.33 19.64 -51.13
C TYR A 921 -25.86 19.47 -51.25
N ALA A 922 -26.57 20.57 -51.04
CA ALA A 922 -27.92 20.78 -51.58
C ALA A 922 -27.82 21.58 -52.89
#